data_AF-A0A1E7RF94-F1
#
_entry.id   AF-A0A1E7RF94-F1
#
_cell.length_a   1.000
_cell.length_b   1.000
_cell.length_c   1.000
_cell.angle_alpha   90.00
_cell.angle_beta   90.00
_cell.angle_gamma   90.00
#
_symmetry.space_group_name_H-M   'P 1'
#
loop_
_entity.id
_entity.type
_entity.pdbx_description
1 polymer ?
#
loop_
_entity_poly.entity_id
_entity_poly.type
_entity_poly.pdbx_seq_one_letter_code
_entity_poly.pdbx_strand_id
1 'polypeptide(L)'
;MSEIVPSQIKRILRIYQILPRQSSKAYSIEQLKTYLRSLYSDVIDEKSINKAIRRDLKTLNVILTSGTLEKIILKGNQPDKYYLSQDASIEPLSAEKALVLVMANEYLQHYLPHEIYHKVSDFFESAEQQLVKNTKLQDWRSRIRFVSVGYSPEYIDDFDCDEIKKIYKALLDSELWLECLYCKEGQTEKQAYTLKPHGIIQHGHKQFLMASKIMGHRSVLRTFNLQRFDQVKLIEQRISVDIDAFDLDNLIEEKEYEYAYFERDELEIKLRCENDLLDDLQNNPIHFSQEITEFDDDYFTLTASSIITNSLLNWLIEKAHSIQVLEPQELFEKVQRYIYDAIENYDMDFEDLEQYKQSYKGFDGAVDTLEDFLQEDHFDENINADISASTHILHMDKCEQSYNIPNLDLLDKIDPQRKQLGLIQILEAENYSNSNVLITLALGKNTKGEIITTDLNKAPHLLIAGSINSNQSSLIHSMILSILLKYTPDQIRLILIDCKQSELANYQDIPHLLTPVVTNEKDTLNVLNWCIHEMERRYTLFSSINVRTLKNYNTKIKETNVQNIELDLPQIVVVVNELADVMQKDSKKIEKMISYLAQKSRAAGIHLVLATQNLSKNIITERIKANIPSRIALKVDHHIQSCLILDHDGAENLSAQGDMLFLGPGKVEPEYVSGAFVSTDEINRICDVWRQCAKPQYIKALLESYRLNPFDISSYDDGYDIDADLLYQCTLFVLKTRKVSVSSLQHQFGLGYTQAARIIDQMEDDEIVSPMDADGKREILV
;
A
#
# COMPACT_ATOMS: atom_id res chain seq x y z
N MET A 1 13.28 -37.18 -13.78
CA MET A 1 12.85 -37.54 -12.42
C MET A 1 11.42 -38.04 -12.49
N SER A 2 11.28 -39.35 -12.58
CA SER A 2 10.05 -40.11 -12.61
C SER A 2 10.02 -40.96 -11.34
N GLU A 3 8.89 -40.91 -10.61
CA GLU A 3 8.56 -41.50 -9.29
C GLU A 3 8.31 -40.34 -8.31
N ILE A 4 7.07 -39.97 -7.99
CA ILE A 4 6.02 -40.81 -7.39
C ILE A 4 4.68 -40.50 -8.08
N VAL A 5 4.24 -41.38 -8.97
CA VAL A 5 2.82 -41.49 -9.34
C VAL A 5 2.36 -42.80 -8.68
N PRO A 6 1.27 -42.83 -7.89
CA PRO A 6 0.77 -44.04 -7.23
C PRO A 6 0.77 -45.20 -8.23
N SER A 7 1.34 -46.37 -7.85
CA SER A 7 1.50 -47.51 -8.77
C SER A 7 0.20 -47.89 -9.48
N GLN A 8 -0.94 -47.63 -8.82
CA GLN A 8 -2.29 -47.78 -9.38
C GLN A 8 -2.62 -46.82 -10.52
N ILE A 9 -2.27 -45.54 -10.41
CA ILE A 9 -2.52 -44.55 -11.47
C ILE A 9 -1.70 -44.89 -12.72
N LYS A 10 -0.43 -45.29 -12.57
CA LYS A 10 0.39 -45.76 -13.69
C LYS A 10 -0.25 -46.98 -14.39
N ARG A 11 -0.83 -47.92 -13.63
CA ARG A 11 -1.52 -49.09 -14.19
C ARG A 11 -2.81 -48.70 -14.91
N ILE A 12 -3.64 -47.83 -14.33
CA ILE A 12 -4.91 -47.39 -14.93
C ILE A 12 -4.66 -46.60 -16.23
N LEU A 13 -3.70 -45.68 -16.24
CA LEU A 13 -3.30 -44.94 -17.45
C LEU A 13 -2.71 -45.87 -18.50
N ARG A 14 -1.94 -46.88 -18.10
CA ARG A 14 -1.43 -47.88 -19.05
C ARG A 14 -2.55 -48.74 -19.62
N ILE A 15 -3.53 -49.15 -18.82
CA ILE A 15 -4.74 -49.85 -19.29
C ILE A 15 -5.50 -48.99 -20.31
N TYR A 16 -5.70 -47.70 -20.02
CA TYR A 16 -6.33 -46.76 -20.95
C TYR A 16 -5.58 -46.67 -22.30
N GLN A 17 -4.24 -46.65 -22.27
CA GLN A 17 -3.41 -46.57 -23.48
C GLN A 17 -3.44 -47.85 -24.33
N ILE A 18 -3.47 -49.03 -23.69
CA ILE A 18 -3.36 -50.32 -24.41
C ILE A 18 -4.71 -50.90 -24.82
N LEU A 19 -5.81 -50.48 -24.17
CA LEU A 19 -7.13 -50.98 -24.52
C LEU A 19 -7.51 -50.54 -25.94
N PRO A 20 -7.92 -51.46 -26.82
CA PRO A 20 -8.32 -51.15 -28.18
C PRO A 20 -9.63 -50.37 -28.19
N ARG A 21 -9.84 -49.56 -29.24
CA ARG A 21 -11.07 -48.78 -29.46
C ARG A 21 -12.08 -49.47 -30.39
N GLN A 22 -11.89 -50.76 -30.62
CA GLN A 22 -12.70 -51.58 -31.53
C GLN A 22 -13.00 -52.92 -30.87
N SER A 23 -14.27 -53.33 -30.90
CA SER A 23 -14.76 -54.57 -30.28
C SER A 23 -14.07 -55.83 -30.85
N SER A 24 -13.73 -55.84 -32.14
CA SER A 24 -13.06 -56.96 -32.82
C SER A 24 -11.65 -57.26 -32.30
N LYS A 25 -11.01 -56.29 -31.62
CA LYS A 25 -9.65 -56.41 -31.08
C LYS A 25 -9.60 -56.52 -29.55
N ALA A 26 -10.74 -56.59 -28.88
CA ALA A 26 -10.87 -56.55 -27.42
C ALA A 26 -9.93 -57.54 -26.69
N TYR A 27 -9.37 -57.11 -25.57
CA TYR A 27 -8.38 -57.88 -24.81
C TYR A 27 -8.98 -58.61 -23.63
N SER A 28 -8.57 -59.85 -23.41
CA SER A 28 -8.88 -60.59 -22.17
C SER A 28 -7.99 -60.14 -21.01
N ILE A 29 -8.38 -60.48 -19.78
CA ILE A 29 -7.57 -60.19 -18.59
C ILE A 29 -6.18 -60.82 -18.68
N GLU A 30 -6.06 -62.03 -19.24
CA GLU A 30 -4.76 -62.69 -19.42
C GLU A 30 -3.87 -61.97 -20.45
N GLN A 31 -4.46 -61.37 -21.50
CA GLN A 31 -3.70 -60.54 -22.44
C GLN A 31 -3.26 -59.22 -21.80
N LEU A 32 -4.13 -58.54 -21.04
CA LEU A 32 -3.78 -57.34 -20.29
C LEU A 32 -2.69 -57.62 -19.25
N LYS A 33 -2.74 -58.78 -18.59
CA LYS A 33 -1.72 -59.23 -17.62
C LYS A 33 -0.34 -59.31 -18.26
N THR A 34 -0.20 -59.81 -19.49
CA THR A 34 1.08 -59.84 -20.21
C THR A 34 1.67 -58.43 -20.42
N TYR A 35 0.84 -57.45 -20.79
CA TYR A 35 1.28 -56.07 -21.00
C TYR A 35 1.56 -55.29 -19.71
N LEU A 36 0.96 -55.70 -18.60
CA LEU A 36 1.01 -54.99 -17.32
C LEU A 36 1.92 -55.66 -16.29
N ARG A 37 2.44 -56.87 -16.54
CA ARG A 37 3.19 -57.66 -15.56
C ARG A 37 4.41 -56.93 -15.00
N SER A 38 5.11 -56.15 -15.82
CA SER A 38 6.25 -55.32 -15.39
C SER A 38 5.89 -54.18 -14.43
N LEU A 39 4.60 -53.87 -14.27
CA LEU A 39 4.09 -52.84 -13.36
C LEU A 39 3.63 -53.40 -12.01
N TYR A 40 3.74 -54.72 -11.79
CA TYR A 40 3.47 -55.40 -10.53
C TYR A 40 4.77 -55.97 -9.95
N SER A 41 4.95 -55.94 -8.62
CA SER A 41 6.14 -56.50 -7.98
C SER A 41 6.19 -58.03 -8.12
N ASP A 42 7.39 -58.60 -8.28
CA ASP A 42 7.62 -60.04 -8.49
C ASP A 42 7.11 -60.96 -7.36
N VAL A 43 6.69 -60.39 -6.23
CA VAL A 43 6.22 -61.09 -5.01
C VAL A 43 4.70 -61.39 -5.03
N ILE A 44 3.93 -60.88 -6.00
CA ILE A 44 2.47 -61.02 -6.03
C ILE A 44 2.04 -62.29 -6.77
N ASP A 45 1.15 -63.09 -6.17
CA ASP A 45 0.60 -64.29 -6.79
C ASP A 45 -0.37 -63.99 -7.96
N GLU A 46 -0.48 -64.92 -8.91
CA GLU A 46 -1.18 -64.67 -10.17
C GLU A 46 -2.68 -64.35 -10.02
N LYS A 47 -3.32 -64.91 -8.99
CA LYS A 47 -4.74 -64.66 -8.70
C LYS A 47 -4.97 -63.24 -8.19
N SER A 48 -4.02 -62.69 -7.43
CA SER A 48 -4.11 -61.31 -6.95
C SER A 48 -3.91 -60.28 -8.06
N ILE A 49 -3.06 -60.57 -9.06
CA ILE A 49 -2.89 -59.70 -10.24
C ILE A 49 -4.19 -59.60 -11.04
N ASN A 50 -4.87 -60.72 -11.28
CA ASN A 50 -6.15 -60.73 -11.99
C ASN A 50 -7.24 -59.94 -11.25
N LYS A 51 -7.25 -59.99 -9.91
CA LYS A 51 -8.17 -59.20 -9.07
C LYS A 51 -7.84 -57.70 -9.11
N ALA A 52 -6.54 -57.36 -9.15
CA ALA A 52 -6.08 -55.98 -9.26
C ALA A 52 -6.46 -55.35 -10.62
N ILE A 53 -6.22 -56.06 -11.73
CA ILE A 53 -6.60 -55.59 -13.08
C ILE A 53 -8.12 -55.33 -13.16
N ARG A 54 -8.95 -56.20 -12.57
CA ARG A 54 -10.41 -55.99 -12.53
C ARG A 54 -10.80 -54.75 -11.72
N ARG A 55 -10.11 -54.48 -10.61
CA ARG A 55 -10.33 -53.28 -9.80
C ARG A 55 -9.92 -52.02 -10.58
N ASP A 56 -8.79 -52.06 -11.27
CA ASP A 56 -8.27 -50.94 -12.06
C ASP A 56 -9.14 -50.66 -13.29
N LEU A 57 -9.69 -51.68 -13.96
CA LEU A 57 -10.71 -51.52 -15.02
C LEU A 57 -12.00 -50.88 -14.49
N LYS A 58 -12.44 -51.26 -13.28
CA LYS A 58 -13.61 -50.63 -12.64
C LYS A 58 -13.33 -49.15 -12.34
N THR A 59 -12.13 -48.83 -11.86
CA THR A 59 -11.72 -47.45 -11.64
C THR A 59 -11.60 -46.68 -12.95
N LEU A 60 -11.06 -47.29 -14.01
CA LEU A 60 -10.98 -46.69 -15.34
C LEU A 60 -12.36 -46.26 -15.86
N ASN A 61 -13.37 -47.12 -15.70
CA ASN A 61 -14.73 -46.78 -16.13
C ASN A 61 -15.35 -45.61 -15.36
N VAL A 62 -14.88 -45.33 -14.14
CA VAL A 62 -15.36 -44.21 -13.32
C VAL A 62 -14.69 -42.88 -13.71
N ILE A 63 -13.48 -42.92 -14.25
CA ILE A 63 -12.69 -41.72 -14.57
C ILE A 63 -12.77 -41.28 -16.04
N LEU A 64 -13.52 -42.00 -16.87
CA LEU A 64 -13.78 -41.58 -18.25
C LEU A 64 -14.73 -40.39 -18.23
N THR A 65 -14.32 -39.28 -18.86
CA THR A 65 -15.12 -38.05 -18.98
C THR A 65 -16.02 -38.08 -20.21
N SER A 66 -15.69 -38.89 -21.21
CA SER A 66 -16.55 -39.24 -22.34
C SER A 66 -16.32 -40.69 -22.75
N GLY A 67 -17.28 -41.29 -23.45
CA GLY A 67 -17.26 -42.71 -23.83
C GLY A 67 -17.32 -43.69 -22.65
N THR A 68 -17.23 -44.98 -22.94
CA THR A 68 -17.45 -46.06 -21.96
C THR A 68 -16.41 -47.16 -22.06
N LEU A 69 -16.16 -47.86 -20.94
CA LEU A 69 -15.45 -49.13 -20.94
C LEU A 69 -16.46 -50.25 -21.21
N GLU A 70 -16.36 -50.88 -22.38
CA GLU A 70 -17.28 -51.92 -22.81
C GLU A 70 -16.70 -53.33 -22.59
N LYS A 71 -17.59 -54.24 -22.21
CA LYS A 71 -17.25 -55.63 -21.86
C LYS A 71 -18.00 -56.60 -22.75
N ILE A 72 -17.27 -57.46 -23.45
CA ILE A 72 -17.83 -58.58 -24.23
C ILE A 72 -17.92 -59.81 -23.32
N ILE A 73 -19.15 -60.19 -22.98
CA ILE A 73 -19.45 -61.40 -22.20
C ILE A 73 -19.51 -62.58 -23.18
N LEU A 74 -18.54 -63.49 -23.09
CA LEU A 74 -18.49 -64.70 -23.91
C LEU A 74 -19.18 -65.86 -23.16
N LYS A 75 -19.96 -66.68 -23.87
CA LYS A 75 -20.65 -67.85 -23.28
C LYS A 75 -19.65 -69.00 -23.02
N GLY A 76 -19.79 -69.67 -21.87
CA GLY A 76 -18.93 -70.78 -21.45
C GLY A 76 -17.76 -70.34 -20.55
N ASN A 77 -16.76 -71.20 -20.34
CA ASN A 77 -15.62 -70.95 -19.44
C ASN A 77 -14.55 -70.00 -20.05
N GLN A 78 -14.95 -69.13 -21.00
CA GLN A 78 -14.05 -68.22 -21.70
C GLN A 78 -13.95 -66.87 -20.98
N PRO A 79 -12.74 -66.29 -20.86
CA PRO A 79 -12.56 -65.04 -20.13
C PRO A 79 -13.17 -63.86 -20.90
N ASP A 80 -13.87 -62.99 -20.16
CA ASP A 80 -14.41 -61.73 -20.66
C ASP A 80 -13.35 -60.87 -21.34
N LYS A 81 -13.76 -60.11 -22.37
CA LYS A 81 -12.88 -59.17 -23.09
C LYS A 81 -13.33 -57.72 -22.90
N TYR A 82 -12.36 -56.81 -22.88
CA TYR A 82 -12.56 -55.38 -22.62
C TYR A 82 -12.03 -54.53 -23.77
N TYR A 83 -12.73 -53.45 -24.07
CA TYR A 83 -12.31 -52.41 -25.02
C TYR A 83 -12.93 -51.07 -24.62
N LEU A 84 -12.41 -49.97 -25.18
CA LEU A 84 -12.95 -48.63 -24.96
C LEU A 84 -13.83 -48.22 -26.14
N SER A 85 -14.90 -47.47 -25.90
CA SER A 85 -15.64 -46.82 -26.99
C SER A 85 -14.73 -45.84 -27.77
N GLN A 86 -15.10 -45.47 -29.00
CA GLN A 86 -14.24 -44.62 -29.84
C GLN A 86 -14.03 -43.23 -29.24
N ASP A 87 -15.08 -42.67 -28.65
CA ASP A 87 -15.15 -41.40 -27.94
C ASP A 87 -14.62 -41.46 -26.50
N ALA A 88 -14.07 -42.59 -26.06
CA ALA A 88 -13.55 -42.77 -24.70
C ALA A 88 -12.37 -41.83 -24.40
N SER A 89 -12.61 -40.78 -23.62
CA SER A 89 -11.58 -39.84 -23.20
C SER A 89 -11.40 -39.89 -21.68
N ILE A 90 -10.14 -39.93 -21.27
CA ILE A 90 -9.73 -39.37 -19.98
C ILE A 90 -9.13 -38.05 -20.39
N GLU A 91 -9.78 -36.92 -20.11
CA GLU A 91 -9.23 -35.63 -20.52
C GLU A 91 -7.86 -35.42 -19.84
N PRO A 92 -6.73 -35.31 -20.56
CA PRO A 92 -5.47 -34.90 -19.97
C PRO A 92 -5.31 -33.41 -20.25
N LEU A 93 -5.64 -32.58 -19.27
CA LEU A 93 -5.14 -31.20 -19.26
C LEU A 93 -3.61 -31.26 -19.33
N SER A 94 -3.01 -30.72 -20.39
CA SER A 94 -1.57 -30.49 -20.40
C SER A 94 -1.25 -29.51 -19.28
N ALA A 95 -0.03 -29.53 -18.72
CA ALA A 95 0.28 -28.67 -17.60
C ALA A 95 0.22 -27.18 -17.97
N GLU A 96 0.48 -26.85 -19.23
CA GLU A 96 0.31 -25.52 -19.80
C GLU A 96 -1.18 -25.13 -19.85
N LYS A 97 -2.06 -26.04 -20.29
CA LYS A 97 -3.51 -25.80 -20.29
C LYS A 97 -4.09 -25.72 -18.89
N ALA A 98 -3.56 -26.53 -17.97
CA ALA A 98 -3.91 -26.48 -16.55
C ALA A 98 -3.50 -25.15 -15.93
N LEU A 99 -2.30 -24.66 -16.25
CA LEU A 99 -1.81 -23.36 -15.79
C LEU A 99 -2.75 -22.24 -16.24
N VAL A 100 -3.09 -22.21 -17.53
CA VAL A 100 -4.01 -21.21 -18.10
C VAL A 100 -5.40 -21.29 -17.45
N LEU A 101 -5.95 -22.48 -17.23
CA LEU A 101 -7.26 -22.65 -16.60
C LEU A 101 -7.27 -22.22 -15.13
N VAL A 102 -6.22 -22.50 -14.37
CA VAL A 102 -6.13 -22.04 -12.97
C VAL A 102 -5.88 -20.53 -12.89
N MET A 103 -5.05 -19.99 -13.79
CA MET A 103 -4.86 -18.54 -13.93
C MET A 103 -6.18 -17.84 -14.30
N ALA A 104 -6.96 -18.44 -15.20
CA ALA A 104 -8.28 -17.95 -15.56
C ALA A 104 -9.26 -18.05 -14.39
N ASN A 105 -9.21 -19.11 -13.57
CA ASN A 105 -10.04 -19.23 -12.36
C ASN A 105 -9.73 -18.11 -11.35
N GLU A 106 -8.45 -17.86 -11.04
CA GLU A 106 -8.09 -16.82 -10.05
C GLU A 106 -8.53 -15.42 -10.50
N TYR A 107 -8.58 -15.16 -11.81
CA TYR A 107 -9.11 -13.90 -12.33
C TYR A 107 -10.65 -13.90 -12.42
N LEU A 108 -11.28 -14.96 -12.92
CA LEU A 108 -12.70 -14.96 -13.31
C LEU A 108 -13.66 -15.42 -12.20
N GLN A 109 -13.20 -16.09 -11.14
CA GLN A 109 -14.07 -16.67 -10.12
C GLN A 109 -15.00 -15.65 -9.45
N HIS A 110 -14.55 -14.41 -9.31
CA HIS A 110 -15.32 -13.32 -8.70
C HIS A 110 -16.19 -12.54 -9.69
N TYR A 111 -16.05 -12.79 -10.99
CA TYR A 111 -16.74 -12.07 -12.06
C TYR A 111 -17.75 -12.94 -12.83
N LEU A 112 -17.65 -14.27 -12.69
CA LEU A 112 -18.58 -15.21 -13.32
C LEU A 112 -19.90 -15.30 -12.53
N PRO A 113 -21.06 -15.36 -13.23
CA PRO A 113 -22.32 -15.68 -12.58
C PRO A 113 -22.22 -17.02 -11.83
N HIS A 114 -22.72 -17.07 -10.59
CA HIS A 114 -22.63 -18.26 -9.73
C HIS A 114 -23.07 -19.57 -10.42
N GLU A 115 -24.15 -19.52 -11.21
CA GLU A 115 -24.65 -20.68 -11.96
C GLU A 115 -23.69 -21.16 -13.06
N ILE A 116 -22.94 -20.25 -13.69
CA ILE A 116 -21.95 -20.58 -14.71
C ILE A 116 -20.70 -21.10 -14.02
N TYR A 117 -20.23 -20.41 -12.99
CA TYR A 117 -19.07 -20.81 -12.20
C TYR A 117 -19.22 -22.25 -11.68
N HIS A 118 -20.35 -22.60 -11.07
CA HIS A 118 -20.59 -23.95 -10.57
C HIS A 118 -20.66 -25.03 -11.68
N LYS A 119 -21.00 -24.66 -12.94
CA LYS A 119 -20.96 -25.60 -14.07
C LYS A 119 -19.54 -25.86 -14.56
N VAL A 120 -18.62 -24.92 -14.34
CA VAL A 120 -17.23 -25.02 -14.79
C VAL A 120 -16.22 -25.25 -13.66
N SER A 121 -16.65 -25.17 -12.40
CA SER A 121 -15.81 -25.30 -11.20
C SER A 121 -15.03 -26.61 -11.16
N ASP A 122 -15.66 -27.69 -11.59
CA ASP A 122 -15.04 -29.02 -11.64
C ASP A 122 -13.86 -29.07 -12.61
N PHE A 123 -13.88 -28.26 -13.68
CA PHE A 123 -12.75 -28.12 -14.61
C PHE A 123 -11.61 -27.31 -14.02
N PHE A 124 -11.92 -26.25 -13.26
CA PHE A 124 -10.91 -25.47 -12.54
C PHE A 124 -10.26 -26.30 -11.43
N GLU A 125 -11.04 -27.05 -10.67
CA GLU A 125 -10.53 -27.94 -9.63
C GLU A 125 -9.67 -29.06 -10.23
N SER A 126 -10.10 -29.65 -11.36
CA SER A 126 -9.31 -30.61 -12.14
C SER A 126 -7.97 -30.02 -12.65
N ALA A 127 -7.98 -28.75 -13.08
CA ALA A 127 -6.80 -28.02 -13.53
C ALA A 127 -5.81 -27.76 -12.37
N GLU A 128 -6.31 -27.34 -11.20
CA GLU A 128 -5.48 -27.16 -10.00
C GLU A 128 -4.82 -28.46 -9.58
N GLN A 129 -5.60 -29.54 -9.53
CA GLN A 129 -5.09 -30.87 -9.20
C GLN A 129 -4.05 -31.35 -10.21
N GLN A 130 -4.14 -30.93 -11.48
CA GLN A 130 -3.16 -31.27 -12.51
C GLN A 130 -1.85 -30.46 -12.38
N LEU A 131 -1.91 -29.20 -11.96
CA LEU A 131 -0.72 -28.38 -11.67
C LEU A 131 0.01 -28.84 -10.41
N VAL A 132 -0.74 -29.21 -9.36
CA VAL A 132 -0.16 -29.81 -8.15
C VAL A 132 0.57 -31.11 -8.46
N LYS A 133 0.14 -31.84 -9.51
CA LYS A 133 0.82 -33.05 -10.00
C LYS A 133 2.05 -32.77 -10.87
N ASN A 134 2.24 -31.56 -11.39
CA ASN A 134 3.42 -31.18 -12.17
C ASN A 134 4.40 -30.34 -11.34
N THR A 135 5.42 -30.99 -10.79
CA THR A 135 6.42 -30.36 -9.91
C THR A 135 7.21 -29.22 -10.54
N LYS A 136 7.29 -29.11 -11.87
CA LYS A 136 7.98 -27.98 -12.52
C LYS A 136 7.16 -26.70 -12.49
N LEU A 137 5.84 -26.82 -12.46
CA LEU A 137 4.91 -25.70 -12.45
C LEU A 137 4.17 -25.58 -11.12
N GLN A 138 4.36 -26.46 -10.14
CA GLN A 138 3.66 -26.42 -8.85
C GLN A 138 3.88 -25.10 -8.08
N ASP A 139 5.07 -24.51 -8.19
CA ASP A 139 5.42 -23.21 -7.62
C ASP A 139 5.04 -22.03 -8.54
N TRP A 140 4.24 -22.26 -9.59
CA TRP A 140 3.85 -21.18 -10.51
C TRP A 140 3.19 -20.03 -9.75
N ARG A 141 2.40 -20.34 -8.71
CA ARG A 141 1.78 -19.34 -7.82
C ARG A 141 2.83 -18.42 -7.20
N SER A 142 3.96 -18.94 -6.73
CA SER A 142 5.02 -18.10 -6.16
C SER A 142 5.88 -17.38 -7.20
N ARG A 143 5.64 -17.59 -8.49
CA ARG A 143 6.44 -17.04 -9.60
C ARG A 143 5.64 -16.13 -10.54
N ILE A 144 4.32 -16.30 -10.58
CA ILE A 144 3.37 -15.56 -11.40
C ILE A 144 2.25 -15.12 -10.47
N ARG A 145 2.11 -13.81 -10.30
CA ARG A 145 1.02 -13.16 -9.59
C ARG A 145 0.30 -12.26 -10.58
N PHE A 146 -1.02 -12.27 -10.53
CA PHE A 146 -1.80 -11.23 -11.16
C PHE A 146 -1.89 -10.07 -10.17
N VAL A 147 -1.29 -8.96 -10.56
CA VAL A 147 -1.49 -7.68 -9.90
C VAL A 147 -2.57 -7.00 -10.72
N SER A 148 -3.73 -6.71 -10.13
CA SER A 148 -4.75 -5.91 -10.80
C SER A 148 -4.19 -4.51 -11.06
N VAL A 149 -4.87 -3.69 -11.86
CA VAL A 149 -4.39 -2.37 -12.31
C VAL A 149 -4.30 -1.34 -11.14
N GLY A 150 -4.29 -1.79 -9.88
CA GLY A 150 -4.08 -1.01 -8.66
C GLY A 150 -3.63 -1.87 -7.45
N TYR A 151 -3.13 -1.22 -6.39
CA TYR A 151 -2.59 -1.86 -5.17
C TYR A 151 -3.59 -1.94 -3.99
N SER A 152 -4.88 -1.73 -4.23
CA SER A 152 -5.89 -2.01 -3.21
C SER A 152 -6.22 -3.50 -3.20
N PRO A 153 -6.38 -4.16 -2.04
CA PRO A 153 -7.05 -5.46 -2.01
C PRO A 153 -8.41 -5.28 -2.69
N GLU A 154 -8.73 -6.14 -3.66
CA GLU A 154 -10.09 -6.26 -4.18
C GLU A 154 -10.97 -6.79 -3.04
N TYR A 155 -11.47 -5.87 -2.20
CA TYR A 155 -12.71 -6.09 -1.46
C TYR A 155 -13.83 -6.01 -2.50
N ILE A 156 -13.96 -7.09 -3.26
CA ILE A 156 -15.22 -7.39 -3.89
C ILE A 156 -16.14 -7.77 -2.73
N ASP A 157 -16.93 -6.81 -2.26
CA ASP A 157 -18.07 -7.08 -1.38
C ASP A 157 -18.83 -8.27 -1.96
N ASP A 158 -19.14 -9.26 -1.13
CA ASP A 158 -19.79 -10.52 -1.52
C ASP A 158 -20.80 -10.30 -2.65
N PHE A 159 -20.46 -10.72 -3.87
CA PHE A 159 -21.30 -10.64 -5.09
C PHE A 159 -22.60 -11.47 -4.98
N ASP A 160 -22.93 -11.94 -3.78
CA ASP A 160 -23.90 -12.98 -3.52
C ASP A 160 -25.25 -12.44 -3.03
N CYS A 161 -25.56 -11.16 -3.25
CA CYS A 161 -26.91 -10.65 -3.02
C CYS A 161 -27.89 -11.21 -4.07
N ASP A 162 -29.11 -11.54 -3.63
CA ASP A 162 -30.15 -12.12 -4.48
C ASP A 162 -30.56 -11.18 -5.64
N GLU A 163 -30.32 -9.87 -5.49
CA GLU A 163 -30.55 -8.85 -6.49
C GLU A 163 -29.63 -9.02 -7.70
N ILE A 164 -28.32 -9.15 -7.47
CA ILE A 164 -27.32 -9.30 -8.54
C ILE A 164 -27.50 -10.62 -9.29
N LYS A 165 -27.84 -11.71 -8.58
CA LYS A 165 -28.17 -13.02 -9.21
C LYS A 165 -29.30 -12.90 -10.23
N LYS A 166 -30.33 -12.11 -9.94
CA LYS A 166 -31.45 -11.85 -10.86
C LYS A 166 -31.00 -11.02 -12.07
N ILE A 167 -30.11 -10.04 -11.88
CA ILE A 167 -29.54 -9.24 -12.97
C ILE A 167 -28.79 -10.15 -13.96
N TYR A 168 -27.91 -11.03 -13.48
CA TYR A 168 -27.21 -11.99 -14.33
C TYR A 168 -28.15 -12.96 -15.05
N LYS A 169 -29.22 -13.40 -14.37
CA LYS A 169 -30.23 -14.25 -15.00
C LYS A 169 -30.94 -13.56 -16.16
N ALA A 170 -31.26 -12.27 -16.02
CA ALA A 170 -31.84 -11.48 -17.11
C ALA A 170 -30.85 -11.17 -18.23
N LEU A 171 -29.55 -11.04 -17.94
CA LEU A 171 -28.51 -10.89 -18.96
C LEU A 171 -28.36 -12.13 -19.84
N LEU A 172 -28.48 -13.32 -19.24
CA LEU A 172 -28.30 -14.60 -19.93
C LEU A 172 -29.55 -15.07 -20.68
N ASP A 173 -30.71 -14.50 -20.38
CA ASP A 173 -31.99 -14.84 -21.00
C ASP A 173 -32.64 -13.59 -21.61
N SER A 174 -32.61 -13.48 -22.94
CA SER A 174 -33.04 -12.30 -23.68
C SER A 174 -34.52 -11.95 -23.53
N GLU A 175 -35.34 -12.87 -23.04
CA GLU A 175 -36.79 -12.70 -22.82
C GLU A 175 -37.10 -12.06 -21.45
N LEU A 176 -36.10 -11.94 -20.56
CA LEU A 176 -36.26 -11.43 -19.20
C LEU A 176 -35.74 -9.99 -19.06
N TRP A 177 -36.59 -9.12 -18.50
CA TRP A 177 -36.25 -7.75 -18.13
C TRP A 177 -36.25 -7.60 -16.60
N LEU A 178 -35.80 -6.45 -16.13
CA LEU A 178 -35.64 -6.13 -14.72
C LEU A 178 -36.61 -5.01 -14.30
N GLU A 179 -37.41 -5.22 -13.27
CA GLU A 179 -38.03 -4.15 -12.47
C GLU A 179 -37.25 -4.02 -11.17
N CYS A 180 -36.73 -2.84 -10.87
CA CYS A 180 -35.84 -2.64 -9.71
C CYS A 180 -35.97 -1.23 -9.13
N LEU A 181 -35.50 -1.08 -7.90
CA LEU A 181 -35.16 0.20 -7.31
C LEU A 181 -33.66 0.45 -7.49
N TYR A 182 -33.28 1.65 -7.90
CA TYR A 182 -31.88 2.03 -8.06
C TYR A 182 -31.62 3.35 -7.35
N CYS A 183 -30.57 3.36 -6.53
CA CYS A 183 -30.10 4.56 -5.85
C CYS A 183 -29.05 5.26 -6.71
N LYS A 184 -29.34 6.47 -7.19
CA LYS A 184 -28.40 7.25 -8.02
C LYS A 184 -27.18 7.69 -7.21
N GLU A 185 -26.02 7.80 -7.85
CA GLU A 185 -24.80 8.29 -7.18
C GLU A 185 -24.98 9.76 -6.76
N GLY A 186 -24.61 10.06 -5.50
CA GLY A 186 -24.85 11.36 -4.86
C GLY A 186 -26.29 11.61 -4.37
N GLN A 187 -27.21 10.65 -4.54
CA GLN A 187 -28.59 10.76 -4.03
C GLN A 187 -28.87 9.66 -3.00
N THR A 188 -29.72 9.96 -2.02
CA THR A 188 -30.18 8.99 -1.01
C THR A 188 -31.51 8.34 -1.41
N GLU A 189 -32.25 8.94 -2.35
CA GLU A 189 -33.54 8.44 -2.81
C GLU A 189 -33.40 7.31 -3.84
N LYS A 190 -34.25 6.29 -3.70
CA LYS A 190 -34.33 5.14 -4.62
C LYS A 190 -35.41 5.39 -5.66
N GLN A 191 -35.06 5.23 -6.93
CA GLN A 191 -36.00 5.40 -8.06
C GLN A 191 -36.32 4.06 -8.71
N ALA A 192 -37.56 3.87 -9.13
CA ALA A 192 -37.99 2.65 -9.81
C ALA A 192 -37.61 2.69 -11.30
N TYR A 193 -37.06 1.59 -11.81
CA TYR A 193 -36.68 1.42 -13.20
C TYR A 193 -37.17 0.10 -13.76
N THR A 194 -37.54 0.13 -15.04
CA THR A 194 -37.70 -1.05 -15.89
C THR A 194 -36.56 -1.07 -16.89
N LEU A 195 -35.73 -2.11 -16.85
CA LEU A 195 -34.48 -2.19 -17.60
C LEU A 195 -34.43 -3.46 -18.45
N LYS A 196 -34.02 -3.34 -19.71
CA LYS A 196 -33.56 -4.48 -20.52
C LYS A 196 -32.04 -4.53 -20.46
N PRO A 197 -31.44 -5.53 -19.80
CA PRO A 197 -29.99 -5.63 -19.70
C PRO A 197 -29.36 -6.09 -21.01
N HIS A 198 -28.18 -5.57 -21.34
CA HIS A 198 -27.44 -5.88 -22.58
C HIS A 198 -26.05 -6.42 -22.33
N GLY A 199 -25.35 -5.89 -21.33
CA GLY A 199 -23.97 -6.29 -21.03
C GLY A 199 -23.47 -5.74 -19.70
N ILE A 200 -22.29 -6.19 -19.29
CA ILE A 200 -21.58 -5.69 -18.11
C ILE A 200 -20.22 -5.14 -18.53
N ILE A 201 -19.87 -3.99 -17.98
CA ILE A 201 -18.55 -3.37 -18.12
C ILE A 201 -17.86 -3.38 -16.75
N GLN A 202 -16.63 -3.87 -16.73
CA GLN A 202 -15.73 -3.75 -15.59
C GLN A 202 -14.84 -2.53 -15.78
N HIS A 203 -14.89 -1.58 -14.85
CA HIS A 203 -13.97 -0.44 -14.84
C HIS A 203 -13.36 -0.28 -13.44
N GLY A 204 -12.05 -0.51 -13.34
CA GLY A 204 -11.38 -0.63 -12.05
C GLY A 204 -11.98 -1.76 -11.21
N HIS A 205 -12.45 -1.44 -9.99
CA HIS A 205 -13.09 -2.38 -9.07
C HIS A 205 -14.63 -2.33 -9.13
N LYS A 206 -15.24 -1.49 -9.97
CA LYS A 206 -16.71 -1.33 -10.07
C LYS A 206 -17.25 -2.05 -11.31
N GLN A 207 -18.39 -2.74 -11.14
CA GLN A 207 -19.16 -3.32 -12.23
C GLN A 207 -20.34 -2.42 -12.60
N PHE A 208 -20.51 -2.19 -13.91
CA PHE A 208 -21.62 -1.43 -14.45
C PHE A 208 -22.44 -2.30 -15.39
N LEU A 209 -23.75 -2.31 -15.18
CA LEU A 209 -24.74 -2.93 -16.05
C LEU A 209 -25.08 -1.94 -17.15
N MET A 210 -24.83 -2.28 -18.41
CA MET A 210 -25.43 -1.58 -19.54
C MET A 210 -26.82 -2.12 -19.77
N ALA A 211 -27.82 -1.24 -19.72
CA ALA A 211 -29.21 -1.62 -19.94
C ALA A 211 -30.00 -0.51 -20.61
N SER A 212 -30.94 -0.88 -21.48
CA SER A 212 -31.95 0.04 -21.98
C SER A 212 -32.98 0.30 -20.89
N LYS A 213 -33.01 1.53 -20.39
CA LYS A 213 -34.10 2.03 -19.54
C LYS A 213 -35.35 2.18 -20.39
N ILE A 214 -36.43 1.51 -19.98
CA ILE A 214 -37.72 1.56 -20.67
C ILE A 214 -38.54 2.73 -20.12
N MET A 215 -38.97 3.63 -21.00
CA MET A 215 -39.84 4.77 -20.70
C MET A 215 -41.03 4.75 -21.65
N GLY A 216 -42.13 4.12 -21.23
CA GLY A 216 -43.30 3.92 -22.08
C GLY A 216 -42.97 3.04 -23.29
N HIS A 217 -42.99 3.61 -24.49
CA HIS A 217 -42.69 2.92 -25.76
C HIS A 217 -41.25 3.14 -26.26
N ARG A 218 -40.42 3.86 -25.51
CA ARG A 218 -39.05 4.18 -25.90
C ARG A 218 -38.06 3.51 -24.94
N SER A 219 -36.91 3.15 -25.48
CA SER A 219 -35.76 2.66 -24.73
C SER A 219 -34.67 3.74 -24.74
N VAL A 220 -33.88 3.80 -23.68
CA VAL A 220 -32.70 4.67 -23.64
C VAL A 220 -31.56 3.89 -22.99
N LEU A 221 -30.45 3.70 -23.71
CA LEU A 221 -29.27 3.02 -23.17
C LEU A 221 -28.66 3.84 -22.04
N ARG A 222 -28.39 3.17 -20.91
CA ARG A 222 -27.79 3.75 -19.71
C ARG A 222 -26.89 2.71 -19.05
N THR A 223 -25.93 3.18 -18.24
CA THR A 223 -25.17 2.28 -17.35
C THR A 223 -25.57 2.48 -15.89
N PHE A 224 -25.47 1.40 -15.13
CA PHE A 224 -25.92 1.34 -13.73
C PHE A 224 -24.88 0.58 -12.90
N ASN A 225 -24.41 1.16 -11.79
CA ASN A 225 -23.49 0.46 -10.89
C ASN A 225 -24.22 -0.71 -10.19
N LEU A 226 -23.71 -1.93 -10.33
CA LEU A 226 -24.36 -3.14 -9.81
C LEU A 226 -24.62 -3.11 -8.29
N GLN A 227 -23.79 -2.40 -7.51
CA GLN A 227 -23.91 -2.33 -6.06
C GLN A 227 -25.05 -1.42 -5.57
N ARG A 228 -25.68 -0.64 -6.46
CA ARG A 228 -26.71 0.37 -6.09
C ARG A 228 -28.14 -0.08 -6.43
N PHE A 229 -28.30 -1.32 -6.86
CA PHE A 229 -29.60 -1.94 -7.08
C PHE A 229 -30.22 -2.45 -5.78
N ASP A 230 -31.54 -2.35 -5.71
CA ASP A 230 -32.35 -2.86 -4.63
C ASP A 230 -33.68 -3.40 -5.19
N GLN A 231 -34.31 -4.34 -4.51
CA GLN A 231 -35.62 -4.92 -4.85
C GLN A 231 -35.75 -5.36 -6.32
N VAL A 232 -34.73 -6.02 -6.87
CA VAL A 232 -34.73 -6.50 -8.25
C VAL A 232 -35.74 -7.64 -8.43
N LYS A 233 -36.58 -7.52 -9.46
CA LYS A 233 -37.58 -8.50 -9.90
C LYS A 233 -37.43 -8.78 -11.39
N LEU A 234 -37.58 -10.04 -11.77
CA LEU A 234 -37.59 -10.46 -13.17
C LEU A 234 -39.00 -10.34 -13.72
N ILE A 235 -39.12 -9.73 -14.88
CA ILE A 235 -40.38 -9.60 -15.63
C ILE A 235 -40.17 -10.12 -17.06
N GLU A 236 -41.21 -10.65 -17.67
CA GLU A 236 -41.16 -11.05 -19.08
C GLU A 236 -41.28 -9.83 -20.00
N GLN A 237 -40.64 -9.91 -21.17
CA GLN A 237 -40.66 -8.87 -22.18
C GLN A 237 -42.08 -8.39 -22.52
N ARG A 238 -42.30 -7.06 -22.49
CA ARG A 238 -43.55 -6.44 -22.95
C ARG A 238 -43.41 -6.02 -24.43
N ILE A 239 -44.28 -6.54 -25.29
CA ILE A 239 -44.18 -6.62 -26.78
C ILE A 239 -44.34 -5.25 -27.51
N SER A 240 -43.90 -4.11 -26.96
CA SER A 240 -44.13 -2.81 -27.61
C SER A 240 -43.11 -1.71 -27.32
N VAL A 241 -41.81 -2.07 -27.32
CA VAL A 241 -40.71 -1.10 -27.17
C VAL A 241 -39.69 -1.32 -28.28
N ASP A 242 -39.41 -0.28 -29.05
CA ASP A 242 -38.28 -0.24 -29.99
C ASP A 242 -36.98 -0.12 -29.16
N ILE A 243 -36.07 -1.06 -29.35
CA ILE A 243 -34.82 -1.15 -28.60
C ILE A 243 -33.69 -0.78 -29.55
N ASP A 244 -32.91 0.22 -29.17
CA ASP A 244 -31.80 0.72 -29.98
C ASP A 244 -30.73 -0.36 -30.21
N ALA A 245 -30.03 -0.29 -31.34
CA ALA A 245 -28.97 -1.23 -31.68
C ALA A 245 -27.79 -1.12 -30.69
N PHE A 246 -27.24 -2.27 -30.29
CA PHE A 246 -26.18 -2.39 -29.29
C PHE A 246 -24.91 -2.98 -29.94
N ASP A 247 -23.78 -2.29 -29.80
CA ASP A 247 -22.46 -2.76 -30.20
C ASP A 247 -21.44 -2.42 -29.10
N LEU A 248 -20.92 -3.45 -28.43
CA LEU A 248 -20.03 -3.30 -27.28
C LEU A 248 -18.66 -2.73 -27.67
N ASP A 249 -18.18 -3.01 -28.89
CA ASP A 249 -16.85 -2.58 -29.33
C ASP A 249 -16.85 -1.07 -29.65
N ASN A 250 -17.90 -0.56 -30.31
CA ASN A 250 -18.07 0.89 -30.53
C ASN A 250 -18.19 1.66 -29.21
N LEU A 251 -18.91 1.13 -28.22
CA LEU A 251 -19.07 1.74 -26.90
C LEU A 251 -17.75 1.80 -26.12
N ILE A 252 -16.86 0.83 -26.31
CA ILE A 252 -15.53 0.80 -25.70
C ILE A 252 -14.60 1.78 -26.41
N GLU A 253 -14.62 1.82 -27.75
CA GLU A 253 -13.80 2.71 -28.58
C GLU A 253 -14.19 4.19 -28.42
N GLU A 254 -15.49 4.50 -28.30
CA GLU A 254 -16.02 5.85 -28.08
C GLU A 254 -16.02 6.28 -26.60
N LYS A 255 -15.57 5.40 -25.69
CA LYS A 255 -15.56 5.59 -24.23
C LYS A 255 -16.95 5.89 -23.63
N GLU A 256 -18.03 5.39 -24.22
CA GLU A 256 -19.39 5.76 -23.81
C GLU A 256 -19.77 5.39 -22.36
N TYR A 257 -19.06 4.43 -21.78
CA TYR A 257 -19.17 4.06 -20.37
C TYR A 257 -18.69 5.15 -19.39
N GLU A 258 -17.87 6.11 -19.84
CA GLU A 258 -17.52 7.31 -19.09
C GLU A 258 -18.66 8.34 -19.07
N TYR A 259 -19.62 8.29 -20.03
CA TYR A 259 -20.73 9.25 -20.17
C TYR A 259 -22.01 8.88 -19.40
N ALA A 260 -22.00 7.78 -18.66
CA ALA A 260 -23.23 7.19 -18.14
C ALA A 260 -23.74 7.75 -16.79
N TYR A 261 -23.58 9.05 -16.58
CA TYR A 261 -24.16 9.75 -15.44
C TYR A 261 -24.98 10.97 -15.87
N PHE A 262 -26.28 10.73 -16.06
CA PHE A 262 -27.38 11.70 -16.17
C PHE A 262 -27.45 12.56 -17.44
N GLU A 263 -28.69 12.90 -17.82
CA GLU A 263 -28.95 14.04 -18.71
C GLU A 263 -28.18 15.22 -18.10
N ARG A 264 -27.16 15.65 -18.81
CA ARG A 264 -26.42 16.85 -18.50
C ARG A 264 -26.65 17.75 -19.69
N ASP A 265 -27.35 18.83 -19.45
CA ASP A 265 -27.42 19.90 -20.43
C ASP A 265 -25.98 20.33 -20.73
N GLU A 266 -25.66 20.50 -22.01
CA GLU A 266 -24.43 21.15 -22.40
C GLU A 266 -24.41 22.54 -21.75
N LEU A 267 -23.41 22.80 -20.92
CA LEU A 267 -23.24 24.08 -20.26
C LEU A 267 -22.18 24.86 -21.02
N GLU A 268 -22.44 26.13 -21.29
CA GLU A 268 -21.40 27.05 -21.71
C GLU A 268 -20.52 27.36 -20.49
N ILE A 269 -19.33 26.77 -20.49
CA ILE A 269 -18.34 26.97 -19.45
C ILE A 269 -17.41 28.08 -19.91
N LYS A 270 -17.20 29.04 -19.03
CA LYS A 270 -16.18 30.07 -19.18
C LYS A 270 -15.20 29.99 -18.03
N LEU A 271 -13.94 29.77 -18.37
CA LEU A 271 -12.84 29.64 -17.41
C LEU A 271 -11.82 30.74 -17.65
N ARG A 272 -11.23 31.25 -16.57
CA ARG A 272 -9.97 31.96 -16.62
C ARG A 272 -8.87 31.00 -16.18
N CYS A 273 -7.89 30.78 -17.02
CA CYS A 273 -6.80 29.85 -16.81
C CYS A 273 -5.47 30.60 -16.82
N GLU A 274 -4.51 30.19 -15.99
CA GLU A 274 -3.12 30.62 -16.10
C GLU A 274 -2.47 30.11 -17.38
N ASN A 275 -1.53 30.88 -17.96
CA ASN A 275 -0.88 30.54 -19.23
C ASN A 275 -0.09 29.23 -19.22
N ASP A 276 0.33 28.74 -18.06
CA ASP A 276 0.99 27.43 -17.92
C ASP A 276 0.08 26.26 -18.34
N LEU A 277 -1.24 26.45 -18.32
CA LEU A 277 -2.22 25.45 -18.78
C LEU A 277 -2.48 25.52 -20.28
N LEU A 278 -1.90 26.48 -21.01
CA LEU A 278 -2.21 26.74 -22.42
C LEU A 278 -1.80 25.57 -23.32
N ASP A 279 -0.56 25.08 -23.18
CA ASP A 279 -0.05 23.96 -23.97
C ASP A 279 -0.83 22.67 -23.68
N ASP A 280 -1.18 22.43 -22.42
CA ASP A 280 -1.96 21.27 -22.00
C ASP A 280 -3.39 21.31 -22.56
N LEU A 281 -4.05 22.47 -22.53
CA LEU A 281 -5.40 22.65 -23.03
C LEU A 281 -5.48 22.75 -24.56
N GLN A 282 -4.40 23.12 -25.24
CA GLN A 282 -4.30 23.03 -26.70
C GLN A 282 -4.12 21.59 -27.17
N ASN A 283 -3.31 20.79 -26.47
CA ASN A 283 -3.08 19.39 -26.79
C ASN A 283 -4.24 18.49 -26.35
N ASN A 284 -4.89 18.83 -25.23
CA ASN A 284 -5.99 18.08 -24.63
C ASN A 284 -7.17 19.03 -24.33
N PRO A 285 -7.96 19.43 -25.35
CA PRO A 285 -9.06 20.34 -25.14
C PRO A 285 -10.17 19.70 -24.27
N ILE A 286 -10.78 20.49 -23.38
CA ILE A 286 -11.88 20.02 -22.53
C ILE A 286 -13.14 19.66 -23.33
N HIS A 287 -13.26 20.19 -24.56
CA HIS A 287 -14.30 19.85 -25.52
C HIS A 287 -13.95 20.34 -26.93
N PHE A 288 -14.64 19.82 -27.97
CA PHE A 288 -14.41 20.24 -29.36
C PHE A 288 -14.81 21.70 -29.65
N SER A 289 -15.69 22.28 -28.83
CA SER A 289 -16.14 23.67 -28.92
C SER A 289 -15.26 24.63 -28.12
N GLN A 290 -14.10 24.17 -27.64
CA GLN A 290 -13.16 24.99 -26.89
C GLN A 290 -12.59 26.12 -27.76
N GLU A 291 -12.84 27.35 -27.35
CA GLU A 291 -12.24 28.56 -27.88
C GLU A 291 -11.36 29.22 -26.80
N ILE A 292 -10.13 29.56 -27.16
CA ILE A 292 -9.19 30.24 -26.29
C ILE A 292 -9.04 31.68 -26.77
N THR A 293 -9.23 32.61 -25.86
CA THR A 293 -9.03 34.05 -26.07
C THR A 293 -7.99 34.53 -25.07
N GLU A 294 -6.84 34.99 -25.57
CA GLU A 294 -5.75 35.48 -24.72
C GLU A 294 -6.15 36.79 -24.03
N PHE A 295 -5.82 36.89 -22.74
CA PHE A 295 -6.12 38.06 -21.94
C PHE A 295 -4.95 38.35 -21.00
N ASP A 296 -4.07 39.26 -21.41
CA ASP A 296 -2.81 39.61 -20.74
C ASP A 296 -1.71 38.52 -20.77
N ASP A 297 -0.49 38.89 -20.39
CA ASP A 297 0.71 38.04 -20.48
C ASP A 297 0.69 36.81 -19.54
N ASP A 298 -0.22 36.77 -18.56
CA ASP A 298 -0.24 35.74 -17.49
C ASP A 298 -1.46 34.79 -17.54
N TYR A 299 -2.55 35.17 -18.23
CA TYR A 299 -3.80 34.40 -18.24
C TYR A 299 -4.44 34.32 -19.64
N PHE A 300 -5.29 33.32 -19.83
CA PHE A 300 -6.21 33.27 -20.96
C PHE A 300 -7.61 32.91 -20.51
N THR A 301 -8.59 33.31 -21.32
CA THR A 301 -9.99 32.91 -21.12
C THR A 301 -10.30 31.78 -22.07
N LEU A 302 -10.87 30.72 -21.53
CA LEU A 302 -11.34 29.56 -22.27
C LEU A 302 -12.86 29.49 -22.20
N THR A 303 -13.51 29.39 -23.35
CA THR A 303 -14.95 29.12 -23.45
C THR A 303 -15.18 27.78 -24.12
N ALA A 304 -16.05 26.94 -23.57
CA ALA A 304 -16.43 25.67 -24.17
C ALA A 304 -17.86 25.28 -23.78
N SER A 305 -18.67 24.85 -24.74
CA SER A 305 -19.92 24.16 -24.45
C SER A 305 -19.59 22.72 -24.07
N SER A 306 -19.62 22.36 -22.79
CA SER A 306 -19.22 21.03 -22.34
C SER A 306 -20.10 20.51 -21.22
N ILE A 307 -20.17 19.19 -21.16
CA ILE A 307 -20.86 18.46 -20.10
C ILE A 307 -19.90 18.28 -18.92
N ILE A 308 -20.31 18.65 -17.71
CA ILE A 308 -19.46 18.59 -16.50
C ILE A 308 -19.23 17.16 -16.01
N THR A 309 -18.32 16.41 -16.64
CA THR A 309 -17.86 15.06 -16.24
C THR A 309 -17.25 15.04 -14.84
N ASN A 310 -17.23 13.89 -14.16
CA ASN A 310 -16.49 13.77 -12.90
C ASN A 310 -14.99 13.96 -13.13
N SER A 311 -14.49 13.57 -14.30
CA SER A 311 -13.11 13.83 -14.72
C SER A 311 -12.86 15.33 -14.89
N LEU A 312 -13.74 16.06 -15.58
CA LEU A 312 -13.65 17.51 -15.72
C LEU A 312 -13.82 18.22 -14.36
N LEU A 313 -14.74 17.75 -13.51
CA LEU A 313 -14.94 18.29 -12.17
C LEU A 313 -13.74 18.04 -11.26
N ASN A 314 -13.18 16.83 -11.27
CA ASN A 314 -11.98 16.50 -10.51
C ASN A 314 -10.77 17.25 -11.03
N TRP A 315 -10.65 17.43 -12.35
CA TRP A 315 -9.62 18.25 -12.96
C TRP A 315 -9.78 19.72 -12.56
N LEU A 316 -11.00 20.27 -12.56
CA LEU A 316 -11.29 21.62 -12.06
C LEU A 316 -10.94 21.76 -10.57
N ILE A 317 -11.18 20.74 -9.75
CA ILE A 317 -10.84 20.73 -8.32
C ILE A 317 -9.31 20.62 -8.13
N GLU A 318 -8.66 19.72 -8.87
CA GLU A 318 -7.21 19.50 -8.83
C GLU A 318 -6.44 20.75 -9.26
N LYS A 319 -6.97 21.46 -10.27
CA LYS A 319 -6.41 22.70 -10.83
C LYS A 319 -7.10 23.96 -10.32
N ALA A 320 -7.86 23.89 -9.21
CA ALA A 320 -8.61 25.02 -8.67
C ALA A 320 -7.73 26.22 -8.26
N HIS A 321 -6.42 25.99 -8.08
CA HIS A 321 -5.43 27.04 -7.83
C HIS A 321 -5.03 27.84 -9.09
N SER A 322 -5.15 27.25 -10.29
CA SER A 322 -4.75 27.84 -11.58
C SER A 322 -5.92 28.08 -12.53
N ILE A 323 -7.14 27.69 -12.13
CA ILE A 323 -8.36 27.80 -12.92
C ILE A 323 -9.45 28.44 -12.08
N GLN A 324 -10.00 29.54 -12.59
CA GLN A 324 -11.18 30.18 -12.05
C GLN A 324 -12.38 29.91 -12.96
N VAL A 325 -13.43 29.29 -12.43
CA VAL A 325 -14.72 29.14 -13.12
C VAL A 325 -15.44 30.49 -13.08
N LEU A 326 -15.66 31.09 -14.26
CA LEU A 326 -16.40 32.35 -14.40
C LEU A 326 -17.89 32.09 -14.65
N GLU A 327 -18.23 31.13 -15.51
CA GLU A 327 -19.61 30.74 -15.82
C GLU A 327 -19.68 29.22 -16.10
N PRO A 328 -20.79 28.52 -15.77
CA PRO A 328 -21.96 29.00 -15.03
C PRO A 328 -21.72 28.99 -13.51
N GLN A 329 -22.42 29.87 -12.78
CA GLN A 329 -22.26 30.03 -11.33
C GLN A 329 -22.52 28.73 -10.54
N GLU A 330 -23.43 27.88 -11.02
CA GLU A 330 -23.72 26.57 -10.42
C GLU A 330 -22.49 25.63 -10.41
N LEU A 331 -21.61 25.74 -11.41
CA LEU A 331 -20.38 24.95 -11.47
C LEU A 331 -19.36 25.44 -10.45
N PHE A 332 -19.24 26.75 -10.29
CA PHE A 332 -18.38 27.38 -9.30
C PHE A 332 -18.78 26.96 -7.87
N GLU A 333 -20.07 27.08 -7.53
CA GLU A 333 -20.61 26.67 -6.22
C GLU A 333 -20.36 25.18 -5.94
N LYS A 334 -20.45 24.34 -6.98
CA LYS A 334 -20.19 22.90 -6.87
C LYS A 334 -18.72 22.60 -6.58
N VAL A 335 -17.79 23.21 -7.33
CA VAL A 335 -16.34 23.08 -7.07
C VAL A 335 -16.00 23.56 -5.67
N GLN A 336 -16.56 24.71 -5.27
CA GLN A 336 -16.39 25.27 -3.93
C GLN A 336 -16.85 24.28 -2.85
N ARG A 337 -18.07 23.73 -2.95
CA ARG A 337 -18.60 22.78 -1.96
C ARG A 337 -17.72 21.52 -1.80
N TYR A 338 -17.19 20.98 -2.90
CA TYR A 338 -16.28 19.83 -2.83
C TYR A 338 -14.98 20.16 -2.09
N ILE A 339 -14.47 21.37 -2.24
CA ILE A 339 -13.29 21.84 -1.50
C ILE A 339 -13.63 21.98 -0.01
N TYR A 340 -14.79 22.55 0.35
CA TYR A 340 -15.23 22.66 1.74
C TYR A 340 -15.45 21.29 2.41
N ASP A 341 -16.14 20.36 1.73
CA ASP A 341 -16.35 18.99 2.24
C ASP A 341 -14.99 18.26 2.41
N ALA A 342 -14.00 18.55 1.56
CA ALA A 342 -12.64 18.04 1.69
C ALA A 342 -11.84 18.70 2.82
N ILE A 343 -12.22 19.89 3.27
CA ILE A 343 -11.60 20.57 4.42
C ILE A 343 -12.20 20.05 5.74
N GLU A 344 -13.53 19.92 5.82
CA GLU A 344 -14.22 19.42 7.02
C GLU A 344 -13.87 17.97 7.37
N ASN A 345 -13.68 17.10 6.36
CA ASN A 345 -13.33 15.70 6.61
C ASN A 345 -11.87 15.49 7.06
N TYR A 346 -11.03 16.53 7.02
CA TYR A 346 -9.59 16.43 7.27
C TYR A 346 -9.07 17.35 8.40
N ASP A 347 -9.96 17.99 9.17
CA ASP A 347 -9.64 18.78 10.38
C ASP A 347 -8.47 19.76 10.15
N MET A 348 -8.56 20.56 9.08
CA MET A 348 -7.59 21.62 8.79
C MET A 348 -8.02 22.96 9.39
N ASP A 349 -7.08 23.70 10.00
CA ASP A 349 -7.29 24.98 10.67
C ASP A 349 -7.85 26.09 9.73
N PHE A 350 -8.73 26.92 10.29
CA PHE A 350 -9.69 27.79 9.60
C PHE A 350 -9.20 29.25 9.36
N GLU A 351 -7.94 29.49 8.99
CA GLU A 351 -7.42 30.87 8.82
C GLU A 351 -7.31 31.36 7.36
N ASP A 352 -7.23 30.47 6.36
CA ASP A 352 -6.97 30.88 4.95
C ASP A 352 -8.24 31.27 4.14
N LEU A 353 -9.44 31.03 4.66
CA LEU A 353 -10.70 31.27 3.94
C LEU A 353 -11.24 32.70 4.05
N GLU A 354 -10.83 33.49 5.05
CA GLU A 354 -11.23 34.90 5.14
C GLU A 354 -10.54 35.78 4.09
N GLN A 355 -9.32 35.44 3.66
CA GLN A 355 -8.63 36.12 2.56
C GLN A 355 -9.33 35.86 1.21
N TYR A 356 -9.91 34.68 1.00
CA TYR A 356 -10.62 34.33 -0.23
C TYR A 356 -11.99 35.02 -0.35
N LYS A 357 -12.63 35.37 0.78
CA LYS A 357 -13.85 36.19 0.78
C LYS A 357 -13.59 37.66 0.47
N GLN A 358 -12.42 38.19 0.83
CA GLN A 358 -12.09 39.61 0.61
C GLN A 358 -11.77 39.93 -0.85
N SER A 359 -11.20 38.98 -1.60
CA SER A 359 -10.90 39.13 -3.03
C SER A 359 -12.16 39.17 -3.92
N TYR A 360 -13.32 38.75 -3.42
CA TYR A 360 -14.60 38.75 -4.16
C TYR A 360 -15.41 40.05 -4.00
N LYS A 361 -15.07 40.95 -3.07
CA LYS A 361 -15.76 42.25 -2.90
C LYS A 361 -15.45 43.30 -3.99
N GLY A 362 -14.74 42.91 -5.05
CA GLY A 362 -14.36 43.79 -6.17
C GLY A 362 -15.35 43.84 -7.34
N PHE A 363 -16.45 43.09 -7.32
CA PHE A 363 -17.44 43.08 -8.41
C PHE A 363 -18.83 43.49 -7.92
N ASP A 364 -19.26 44.67 -8.35
CA ASP A 364 -20.60 45.22 -8.11
C ASP A 364 -21.60 44.54 -9.07
N GLY A 365 -22.64 43.90 -8.53
CA GLY A 365 -23.67 43.22 -9.32
C GLY A 365 -24.44 42.12 -8.57
N ALA A 366 -25.22 42.52 -7.56
CA ALA A 366 -26.38 41.84 -6.96
C ALA A 366 -26.62 40.33 -7.24
N VAL A 367 -26.53 39.50 -6.19
CA VAL A 367 -27.67 38.73 -5.64
C VAL A 367 -27.35 38.40 -4.16
N ASP A 368 -28.20 38.90 -3.27
CA ASP A 368 -28.33 38.51 -1.87
C ASP A 368 -28.73 37.04 -1.75
N THR A 369 -28.12 36.28 -0.82
CA THR A 369 -28.81 35.37 0.13
C THR A 369 -27.85 34.38 0.80
N LEU A 370 -27.43 34.70 2.04
CA LEU A 370 -27.24 33.73 3.16
C LEU A 370 -26.80 34.44 4.46
N GLU A 371 -27.14 35.72 4.64
CA GLU A 371 -26.89 36.47 5.90
C GLU A 371 -28.14 36.61 6.79
N ASP A 372 -29.27 35.98 6.44
CA ASP A 372 -30.51 36.07 7.22
C ASP A 372 -30.56 35.17 8.47
N PHE A 373 -29.48 34.44 8.82
CA PHE A 373 -29.54 33.49 9.93
C PHE A 373 -28.88 33.90 11.25
N LEU A 374 -28.12 34.99 11.32
CA LEU A 374 -27.49 35.40 12.59
C LEU A 374 -27.38 36.94 12.70
N GLN A 375 -28.44 37.58 13.19
CA GLN A 375 -28.41 38.95 13.70
C GLN A 375 -28.27 39.00 15.24
N GLU A 376 -27.79 40.18 15.68
CA GLU A 376 -27.70 40.77 17.04
C GLU A 376 -26.34 40.50 17.74
N ASP A 377 -25.46 41.49 18.04
CA ASP A 377 -25.69 42.86 18.53
C ASP A 377 -24.53 43.86 18.22
N HIS A 378 -24.90 45.02 17.68
CA HIS A 378 -24.59 46.41 18.10
C HIS A 378 -23.17 47.08 18.19
N PHE A 379 -23.09 48.18 17.39
CA PHE A 379 -22.55 49.56 17.63
C PHE A 379 -21.08 49.97 17.32
N ASP A 380 -20.92 50.54 16.11
CA ASP A 380 -20.43 51.88 15.70
C ASP A 380 -19.12 52.56 16.18
N GLU A 381 -18.40 53.03 15.14
CA GLU A 381 -17.95 54.42 14.86
C GLU A 381 -16.45 54.86 14.98
N ASN A 382 -15.99 55.35 13.82
CA ASN A 382 -15.13 56.52 13.56
C ASN A 382 -13.61 56.36 13.23
N ILE A 383 -13.40 56.63 11.94
CA ILE A 383 -12.28 57.18 11.16
C ILE A 383 -11.53 58.36 11.83
N ASN A 384 -10.19 58.27 11.97
CA ASN A 384 -9.15 59.04 11.23
C ASN A 384 -7.78 59.12 11.97
N ALA A 385 -6.72 58.86 11.19
CA ALA A 385 -5.37 59.44 11.20
C ALA A 385 -4.66 59.77 12.53
N ASP A 386 -3.54 59.09 12.80
CA ASP A 386 -2.23 59.77 12.78
C ASP A 386 -1.05 58.81 12.67
N ILE A 387 -0.04 59.26 11.93
CA ILE A 387 1.20 58.58 11.57
C ILE A 387 2.23 58.80 12.69
N SER A 388 2.70 57.72 13.34
CA SER A 388 4.14 57.38 13.47
C SER A 388 4.45 56.40 14.61
N ALA A 389 5.24 55.39 14.24
CA ALA A 389 6.18 54.57 15.02
C ALA A 389 5.63 53.67 16.15
N SER A 390 5.60 52.34 15.91
CA SER A 390 6.73 51.44 16.24
C SER A 390 6.44 49.96 15.90
N THR A 391 7.37 49.38 15.12
CA THR A 391 7.86 47.99 15.10
C THR A 391 6.94 46.77 14.90
N HIS A 392 7.25 46.09 13.77
CA HIS A 392 7.49 44.64 13.59
C HIS A 392 6.41 43.77 12.91
N ILE A 393 6.83 43.18 11.77
CA ILE A 393 6.46 41.85 11.22
C ILE A 393 5.05 41.84 10.58
N LEU A 394 4.76 41.43 9.34
CA LEU A 394 5.44 40.73 8.24
C LEU A 394 4.81 41.25 6.92
N HIS A 395 5.64 41.57 5.93
CA HIS A 395 5.20 41.66 4.53
C HIS A 395 5.30 40.25 3.94
N MET A 396 4.17 39.68 3.52
CA MET A 396 4.15 38.53 2.62
C MET A 396 4.35 39.05 1.19
N ASP A 397 5.62 39.04 0.77
CA ASP A 397 6.00 39.14 -0.63
C ASP A 397 5.68 37.81 -1.33
N LYS A 398 5.03 37.93 -2.50
CA LYS A 398 5.19 37.09 -3.70
C LYS A 398 5.99 35.79 -3.53
N CYS A 399 5.32 34.64 -3.64
CA CYS A 399 5.94 33.44 -4.19
C CYS A 399 5.87 33.45 -5.73
N GLU A 400 6.34 34.54 -6.36
CA GLU A 400 7.09 34.43 -7.60
C GLU A 400 8.55 34.20 -7.18
N GLN A 401 8.84 33.00 -6.74
CA GLN A 401 10.18 32.46 -6.80
C GLN A 401 10.01 31.08 -7.39
N SER A 402 10.40 30.94 -8.65
CA SER A 402 11.10 29.73 -9.03
C SER A 402 12.07 29.45 -7.89
N TYR A 403 11.87 28.35 -7.16
CA TYR A 403 12.96 27.82 -6.34
C TYR A 403 14.02 27.47 -7.36
N ASN A 404 14.90 28.43 -7.60
CA ASN A 404 16.08 28.26 -8.38
C ASN A 404 16.96 27.38 -7.49
N ILE A 405 16.65 26.07 -7.46
CA ILE A 405 17.50 25.06 -6.84
C ILE A 405 18.87 25.39 -7.42
N PRO A 406 19.83 25.86 -6.60
CA PRO A 406 21.11 26.24 -7.13
C PRO A 406 21.62 24.99 -7.85
N ASN A 407 21.85 25.10 -9.17
CA ASN A 407 22.32 24.07 -10.09
C ASN A 407 21.30 23.25 -10.91
N LEU A 408 20.00 23.57 -10.99
CA LEU A 408 19.11 22.88 -11.95
C LEU A 408 19.62 23.03 -13.40
N ASP A 409 20.02 24.24 -13.80
CA ASP A 409 20.67 24.58 -15.09
C ASP A 409 22.01 23.86 -15.36
N LEU A 410 22.60 23.23 -14.34
CA LEU A 410 23.86 22.47 -14.45
C LEU A 410 23.62 20.97 -14.63
N LEU A 411 22.44 20.45 -14.26
CA LEU A 411 22.04 19.07 -14.50
C LEU A 411 21.92 18.79 -16.01
N ASP A 412 21.39 19.76 -16.77
CA ASP A 412 21.30 19.70 -18.23
C ASP A 412 22.66 19.72 -18.94
N LYS A 413 23.74 20.05 -18.23
CA LYS A 413 25.11 20.13 -18.77
C LYS A 413 25.98 18.92 -18.41
N ILE A 414 25.40 17.85 -17.86
CA ILE A 414 26.17 16.67 -17.43
C ILE A 414 26.61 15.83 -18.64
N ASP A 415 27.91 15.57 -18.70
CA ASP A 415 28.58 14.79 -19.75
C ASP A 415 28.01 13.35 -19.87
N PRO A 416 27.54 12.92 -21.07
CA PRO A 416 27.06 11.56 -21.29
C PRO A 416 28.14 10.46 -21.14
N GLN A 417 29.43 10.82 -20.98
CA GLN A 417 30.54 9.90 -20.67
C GLN A 417 30.98 9.93 -19.20
N ARG A 418 30.08 10.28 -18.26
CA ARG A 418 30.41 10.39 -16.84
C ARG A 418 31.00 9.10 -16.27
N LYS A 419 32.24 9.17 -15.78
CA LYS A 419 32.92 8.07 -15.09
C LYS A 419 32.29 7.88 -13.70
N GLN A 420 31.89 6.65 -13.36
CA GLN A 420 31.33 6.31 -12.04
C GLN A 420 32.26 6.75 -10.90
N LEU A 421 31.68 7.35 -9.85
CA LEU A 421 32.39 7.77 -8.65
C LEU A 421 32.58 6.57 -7.72
N GLY A 422 33.80 6.03 -7.65
CA GLY A 422 34.11 4.95 -6.70
C GLY A 422 34.18 5.45 -5.25
N LEU A 423 33.67 4.65 -4.30
CA LEU A 423 33.64 4.97 -2.87
C LEU A 423 35.01 5.38 -2.31
N ILE A 424 36.10 4.76 -2.76
CA ILE A 424 37.46 5.05 -2.25
C ILE A 424 37.84 6.53 -2.38
N GLN A 425 37.38 7.20 -3.45
CA GLN A 425 37.66 8.63 -3.67
C GLN A 425 37.00 9.52 -2.62
N ILE A 426 35.90 9.07 -2.03
CA ILE A 426 35.20 9.77 -0.96
C ILE A 426 35.87 9.50 0.38
N LEU A 427 36.31 8.26 0.61
CA LEU A 427 36.98 7.87 1.85
C LEU A 427 38.34 8.55 2.04
N GLU A 428 39.07 8.79 0.95
CA GLU A 428 40.36 9.50 0.96
C GLU A 428 40.23 11.01 1.25
N ALA A 429 39.01 11.55 1.22
CA ALA A 429 38.79 12.98 1.44
C ALA A 429 39.00 13.36 2.92
N GLU A 430 39.61 14.54 3.15
CA GLU A 430 39.91 15.03 4.49
C GLU A 430 38.66 15.19 5.37
N ASN A 431 37.54 15.60 4.77
CA ASN A 431 36.27 15.78 5.48
C ASN A 431 35.67 14.46 5.98
N TYR A 432 35.99 13.34 5.32
CA TYR A 432 35.64 12.00 5.80
C TYR A 432 36.66 11.48 6.82
N SER A 433 37.96 11.66 6.58
CA SER A 433 39.03 11.13 7.44
C SER A 433 39.13 11.80 8.81
N ASN A 434 38.88 13.12 8.91
CA ASN A 434 39.11 13.90 10.14
C ASN A 434 37.92 14.02 11.09
N SER A 435 36.77 13.37 10.82
CA SER A 435 35.60 13.45 11.72
C SER A 435 35.80 12.53 12.95
N ASN A 436 36.36 13.09 14.02
CA ASN A 436 36.89 12.33 15.15
C ASN A 436 35.85 11.67 16.09
N VAL A 437 34.53 11.84 15.93
CA VAL A 437 33.53 11.29 16.89
C VAL A 437 32.13 11.02 16.30
N LEU A 438 31.96 11.03 14.98
CA LEU A 438 30.65 11.18 14.33
C LEU A 438 30.40 10.03 13.36
N ILE A 439 29.20 9.42 13.28
CA ILE A 439 28.92 8.33 12.32
C ILE A 439 28.82 8.93 10.91
N THR A 440 29.97 9.12 10.29
CA THR A 440 30.07 9.69 8.95
C THR A 440 29.75 8.66 7.89
N LEU A 441 28.77 8.96 7.05
CA LEU A 441 28.38 8.19 5.89
C LEU A 441 28.80 8.92 4.61
N ALA A 442 29.47 8.20 3.71
CA ALA A 442 29.80 8.71 2.39
C ALA A 442 28.56 8.74 1.49
N LEU A 443 28.22 9.92 0.97
CA LEU A 443 27.12 10.09 0.03
C LEU A 443 27.65 10.14 -1.40
N GLY A 444 28.50 11.13 -1.71
CA GLY A 444 28.92 11.35 -3.10
C GLY A 444 29.61 12.67 -3.36
N LYS A 445 29.45 13.22 -4.56
CA LYS A 445 29.96 14.54 -4.97
C LYS A 445 28.84 15.48 -5.39
N ASN A 446 28.88 16.73 -4.96
CA ASN A 446 27.96 17.75 -5.47
C ASN A 446 28.36 18.23 -6.89
N THR A 447 27.60 19.17 -7.43
CA THR A 447 27.84 19.80 -8.74
C THR A 447 29.18 20.52 -8.85
N LYS A 448 29.75 20.97 -7.72
CA LYS A 448 31.08 21.60 -7.64
C LYS A 448 32.22 20.58 -7.53
N GLY A 449 31.91 19.29 -7.49
CA GLY A 449 32.88 18.21 -7.28
C GLY A 449 33.32 18.04 -5.83
N GLU A 450 32.69 18.76 -4.89
CA GLU A 450 32.98 18.65 -3.47
C GLU A 450 32.38 17.36 -2.90
N ILE A 451 33.13 16.72 -2.01
CA ILE A 451 32.72 15.48 -1.37
C ILE A 451 31.63 15.79 -0.34
N ILE A 452 30.46 15.18 -0.53
CA ILE A 452 29.34 15.28 0.40
C ILE A 452 29.30 14.04 1.29
N THR A 453 29.26 14.28 2.58
CA THR A 453 29.09 13.26 3.62
C THR A 453 27.98 13.69 4.56
N THR A 454 27.31 12.73 5.19
CA THR A 454 26.35 13.01 6.27
C THR A 454 26.82 12.38 7.57
N ASP A 455 26.28 12.86 8.69
CA ASP A 455 26.63 12.41 10.03
C ASP A 455 25.37 12.03 10.79
N LEU A 456 25.23 10.74 11.14
CA LEU A 456 24.05 10.28 11.86
C LEU A 456 23.95 10.84 13.28
N ASN A 457 24.99 11.38 13.91
CA ASN A 457 24.81 12.06 15.21
C ASN A 457 24.12 13.43 15.09
N LYS A 458 24.22 14.07 13.92
CA LYS A 458 23.53 15.33 13.58
C LYS A 458 22.18 15.08 12.93
N ALA A 459 22.11 14.08 12.06
CA ALA A 459 20.92 13.55 11.40
C ALA A 459 20.59 12.17 11.99
N PRO A 460 19.98 12.08 13.19
CA PRO A 460 19.83 10.84 13.95
C PRO A 460 19.14 9.72 13.18
N HIS A 461 18.27 10.10 12.27
CA HIS A 461 17.51 9.20 11.41
C HIS A 461 17.57 9.73 9.98
N LEU A 462 17.59 8.82 9.01
CA LEU A 462 17.68 9.11 7.59
C LEU A 462 16.62 8.34 6.82
N LEU A 463 15.82 9.03 6.02
CA LEU A 463 14.88 8.43 5.07
C LEU A 463 15.47 8.47 3.67
N ILE A 464 15.46 7.34 2.96
CA ILE A 464 15.97 7.20 1.59
C ILE A 464 14.83 6.67 0.73
N ALA A 465 14.49 7.36 -0.35
CA ALA A 465 13.41 6.93 -1.22
C ALA A 465 13.74 7.20 -2.69
N GLY A 466 13.20 6.39 -3.60
CA GLY A 466 13.37 6.54 -5.03
C GLY A 466 12.64 5.47 -5.82
N SER A 467 12.42 5.69 -7.12
CA SER A 467 11.78 4.70 -7.99
C SER A 467 12.66 3.45 -8.18
N ILE A 468 12.08 2.39 -8.73
CA ILE A 468 12.81 1.17 -9.10
C ILE A 468 13.95 1.54 -10.08
N ASN A 469 15.10 0.89 -9.95
CA ASN A 469 16.33 1.17 -10.74
C ASN A 469 16.98 2.54 -10.49
N SER A 470 16.62 3.24 -9.42
CA SER A 470 17.27 4.50 -9.00
C SER A 470 18.64 4.30 -8.33
N ASN A 471 19.11 3.04 -8.19
CA ASN A 471 20.33 2.61 -7.47
C ASN A 471 20.32 2.83 -5.94
N GLN A 472 19.15 2.75 -5.32
CA GLN A 472 19.01 2.79 -3.86
C GLN A 472 19.92 1.80 -3.12
N SER A 473 20.01 0.54 -3.57
CA SER A 473 20.87 -0.47 -2.95
C SER A 473 22.34 -0.06 -2.96
N SER A 474 22.83 0.53 -4.07
CA SER A 474 24.22 1.02 -4.17
C SER A 474 24.50 2.08 -3.12
N LEU A 475 23.56 2.99 -2.87
CA LEU A 475 23.69 4.02 -1.85
C LEU A 475 23.72 3.40 -0.44
N ILE A 476 22.82 2.46 -0.14
CA ILE A 476 22.80 1.75 1.16
C ILE A 476 24.13 1.02 1.38
N HIS A 477 24.67 0.34 0.36
CA HIS A 477 25.98 -0.31 0.43
C HIS A 477 27.11 0.69 0.69
N SER A 478 27.12 1.83 0.00
CA SER A 478 28.08 2.91 0.27
C SER A 478 28.05 3.34 1.74
N MET A 479 26.86 3.50 2.32
CA MET A 479 26.70 3.87 3.72
C MET A 479 27.20 2.79 4.68
N ILE A 480 26.83 1.52 4.45
CA ILE A 480 27.28 0.40 5.30
C ILE A 480 28.81 0.26 5.22
N LEU A 481 29.39 0.29 4.01
CA LEU A 481 30.84 0.22 3.84
C LEU A 481 31.56 1.41 4.45
N SER A 482 30.97 2.61 4.42
CA SER A 482 31.49 3.77 5.16
C SER A 482 31.58 3.51 6.66
N ILE A 483 30.68 2.70 7.22
CA ILE A 483 30.76 2.29 8.62
C ILE A 483 31.87 1.24 8.78
N LEU A 484 31.86 0.18 7.97
CA LEU A 484 32.78 -0.95 8.11
C LEU A 484 34.24 -0.59 7.88
N LEU A 485 34.53 0.42 7.07
CA LEU A 485 35.90 0.84 6.77
C LEU A 485 36.47 1.81 7.82
N LYS A 486 35.63 2.35 8.72
CA LYS A 486 36.04 3.37 9.68
C LYS A 486 35.84 2.98 11.15
N TYR A 487 34.82 2.17 11.47
CA TYR A 487 34.47 1.84 12.85
C TYR A 487 34.60 0.35 13.13
N THR A 488 35.07 0.06 14.35
CA THR A 488 35.14 -1.31 14.89
C THR A 488 33.78 -1.76 15.46
N PRO A 489 33.55 -3.07 15.63
CA PRO A 489 32.32 -3.60 16.25
C PRO A 489 32.05 -3.10 17.68
N ASP A 490 33.09 -2.67 18.40
CA ASP A 490 32.96 -2.12 19.76
C ASP A 490 32.50 -0.66 19.74
N GLN A 491 32.67 0.04 18.61
CA GLN A 491 32.21 1.41 18.42
C GLN A 491 30.81 1.47 17.82
N ILE A 492 30.54 0.65 16.80
CA ILE A 492 29.26 0.61 16.08
C ILE A 492 28.80 -0.82 15.88
N ARG A 493 27.52 -1.04 16.19
CA ARG A 493 26.80 -2.28 15.97
C ARG A 493 25.67 -2.06 14.97
N LEU A 494 25.43 -3.08 14.13
CA LEU A 494 24.48 -3.02 13.02
C LEU A 494 23.32 -4.00 13.25
N ILE A 495 22.14 -3.56 12.84
CA ILE A 495 20.94 -4.39 12.66
C ILE A 495 20.48 -4.15 11.22
N LEU A 496 20.44 -5.22 10.42
CA LEU A 496 20.06 -5.15 9.01
C LEU A 496 18.75 -5.90 8.79
N ILE A 497 17.77 -5.24 8.19
CA ILE A 497 16.44 -5.78 7.89
C ILE A 497 16.25 -5.78 6.36
N ASP A 498 16.12 -6.98 5.79
CA ASP A 498 15.94 -7.23 4.36
C ASP A 498 14.97 -8.40 4.14
N CYS A 499 13.66 -8.11 4.12
CA CYS A 499 12.60 -9.10 4.00
C CYS A 499 12.63 -9.89 2.67
N LYS A 500 13.22 -9.32 1.62
CA LYS A 500 13.31 -9.94 0.27
C LYS A 500 14.59 -10.75 0.06
N GLN A 501 15.54 -10.71 0.99
CA GLN A 501 16.83 -11.42 0.92
C GLN A 501 17.61 -11.15 -0.37
N SER A 502 17.48 -9.95 -0.95
CA SER A 502 18.06 -9.66 -2.26
C SER A 502 19.30 -8.78 -2.18
N GLU A 503 19.41 -7.89 -1.18
CA GLU A 503 20.44 -6.84 -1.18
C GLU A 503 21.44 -6.99 -0.03
N LEU A 504 20.99 -7.32 1.19
CA LEU A 504 21.85 -7.26 2.39
C LEU A 504 22.44 -8.62 2.80
N ALA A 505 22.16 -9.69 2.06
CA ALA A 505 22.64 -11.05 2.40
C ALA A 505 24.18 -11.15 2.47
N ASN A 506 24.92 -10.36 1.69
CA ASN A 506 26.39 -10.37 1.65
C ASN A 506 27.03 -9.97 2.98
N TYR A 507 26.30 -9.24 3.83
CA TYR A 507 26.75 -8.79 5.16
C TYR A 507 26.54 -9.84 6.25
N GLN A 508 25.94 -10.98 5.94
CA GLN A 508 25.72 -12.04 6.92
C GLN A 508 27.02 -12.43 7.64
N ASP A 509 26.93 -12.57 8.96
CA ASP A 509 28.01 -12.99 9.86
C ASP A 509 29.22 -12.05 9.98
N ILE A 510 29.13 -10.78 9.57
CA ILE A 510 30.14 -9.77 9.95
C ILE A 510 30.06 -9.49 11.47
N PRO A 511 31.18 -9.19 12.15
CA PRO A 511 31.23 -9.03 13.60
C PRO A 511 30.42 -7.84 14.14
N HIS A 512 30.13 -6.85 13.30
CA HIS A 512 29.29 -5.70 13.65
C HIS A 512 27.83 -6.05 13.88
N LEU A 513 27.32 -7.16 13.35
CA LEU A 513 25.91 -7.52 13.46
C LEU A 513 25.51 -7.96 14.87
N LEU A 514 24.38 -7.45 15.37
CA LEU A 514 23.75 -7.89 16.63
C LEU A 514 22.82 -9.09 16.45
N THR A 515 22.33 -9.29 15.24
CA THR A 515 21.44 -10.38 14.82
C THR A 515 21.84 -10.81 13.41
N PRO A 516 21.58 -12.06 12.99
CA PRO A 516 21.52 -12.38 11.56
C PRO A 516 20.67 -11.36 10.79
N VAL A 517 20.94 -11.20 9.50
CA VAL A 517 20.11 -10.34 8.64
C VAL A 517 18.66 -10.76 8.80
N VAL A 518 17.81 -9.81 9.16
CA VAL A 518 16.41 -10.07 9.51
C VAL A 518 15.61 -10.14 8.22
N THR A 519 14.93 -11.26 8.00
CA THR A 519 14.29 -11.56 6.70
C THR A 519 12.80 -11.77 6.79
N ASN A 520 12.23 -11.71 7.99
CA ASN A 520 10.80 -11.86 8.19
C ASN A 520 10.27 -10.75 9.12
N GLU A 521 9.01 -10.39 8.92
CA GLU A 521 8.36 -9.28 9.60
C GLU A 521 8.19 -9.48 11.12
N LYS A 522 7.99 -10.74 11.56
CA LYS A 522 7.83 -11.04 13.00
C LYS A 522 9.11 -10.72 13.75
N ASP A 523 10.25 -11.12 13.19
CA ASP A 523 11.57 -10.82 13.73
C ASP A 523 11.85 -9.32 13.64
N THR A 524 11.41 -8.64 12.57
CA THR A 524 11.50 -7.17 12.48
C THR A 524 10.78 -6.47 13.64
N LEU A 525 9.56 -6.89 13.96
CA LEU A 525 8.82 -6.35 15.11
C LEU A 525 9.56 -6.60 16.43
N ASN A 526 10.09 -7.80 16.63
CA ASN A 526 10.87 -8.13 17.84
C ASN A 526 12.13 -7.26 17.95
N VAL A 527 12.82 -7.05 16.83
CA VAL A 527 14.02 -6.23 16.72
C VAL A 527 13.74 -4.76 17.03
N LEU A 528 12.67 -4.19 16.48
CA LEU A 528 12.28 -2.80 16.79
C LEU A 528 11.86 -2.66 18.26
N ASN A 529 11.13 -3.64 18.83
CA ASN A 529 10.79 -3.65 20.25
C ASN A 529 12.05 -3.72 21.13
N TRP A 530 13.00 -4.57 20.77
CA TRP A 530 14.27 -4.65 21.47
C TRP A 530 15.03 -3.32 21.41
N CYS A 531 15.02 -2.61 20.27
CA CYS A 531 15.65 -1.29 20.15
C CYS A 531 15.01 -0.28 21.12
N ILE A 532 13.69 -0.34 21.29
CA ILE A 532 12.97 0.50 22.27
C ILE A 532 13.42 0.16 23.70
N HIS A 533 13.45 -1.12 24.06
CA HIS A 533 13.89 -1.51 25.41
C HIS A 533 15.37 -1.22 25.67
N GLU A 534 16.24 -1.40 24.68
CA GLU A 534 17.65 -1.04 24.81
C GLU A 534 17.81 0.48 24.94
N MET A 535 17.02 1.29 24.25
CA MET A 535 16.97 2.73 24.45
C MET A 535 16.61 3.09 25.91
N GLU A 536 15.54 2.50 26.45
CA GLU A 536 15.10 2.74 27.84
C GLU A 536 16.13 2.26 28.88
N ARG A 537 16.74 1.09 28.63
CA ARG A 537 17.84 0.56 29.44
C ARG A 537 19.01 1.54 29.49
N ARG A 538 19.41 2.07 28.33
CA ARG A 538 20.47 3.09 28.23
C ARG A 538 20.12 4.35 28.99
N TYR A 539 18.89 4.84 28.91
CA TYR A 539 18.45 6.00 29.70
C TYR A 539 18.50 5.76 31.21
N THR A 540 18.15 4.56 31.65
CA THR A 540 18.28 4.16 33.05
C THR A 540 19.75 4.17 33.49
N LEU A 541 20.65 3.62 32.67
CA LEU A 541 22.09 3.67 32.91
C LEU A 541 22.62 5.10 32.95
N PHE A 542 22.21 5.96 32.01
CA PHE A 542 22.61 7.36 31.96
C PHE A 542 22.19 8.11 33.22
N SER A 543 20.95 7.91 33.66
CA SER A 543 20.39 8.52 34.86
C SER A 543 21.14 8.08 36.13
N SER A 544 21.52 6.80 36.23
CA SER A 544 22.26 6.26 37.38
C SER A 544 23.62 6.95 37.62
N ILE A 545 24.22 7.50 36.56
CA ILE A 545 25.49 8.24 36.64
C ILE A 545 25.34 9.73 36.30
N ASN A 546 24.12 10.28 36.31
CA ASN A 546 23.81 11.69 36.00
C ASN A 546 24.38 12.18 34.67
N VAL A 547 24.14 11.41 33.61
CA VAL A 547 24.51 11.74 32.24
C VAL A 547 23.26 11.74 31.36
N ARG A 548 23.30 12.42 30.22
CA ARG A 548 22.16 12.51 29.28
C ARG A 548 22.41 11.89 27.90
N THR A 549 23.67 11.58 27.55
CA THR A 549 24.02 11.08 26.21
C THR A 549 24.99 9.91 26.29
N LEU A 550 24.92 9.03 25.30
CA LEU A 550 25.82 7.88 25.15
C LEU A 550 27.30 8.30 25.19
N LYS A 551 27.65 9.37 24.47
CA LYS A 551 29.02 9.91 24.45
C LYS A 551 29.51 10.26 25.85
N ASN A 552 28.72 11.01 26.60
CA ASN A 552 29.08 11.42 27.95
C ASN A 552 29.14 10.22 28.90
N TYR A 553 28.30 9.20 28.67
CA TYR A 553 28.29 7.97 29.47
C TYR A 553 29.59 7.21 29.27
N ASN A 554 29.97 6.98 28.01
CA ASN A 554 31.21 6.29 27.64
C ASN A 554 32.46 7.04 28.13
N THR A 555 32.51 8.37 28.00
CA THR A 555 33.61 9.18 28.55
C THR A 555 33.71 9.01 30.06
N LYS A 556 32.60 9.13 30.78
CA LYS A 556 32.58 9.05 32.25
C LYS A 556 32.96 7.67 32.75
N ILE A 557 32.51 6.59 32.11
CA ILE A 557 32.87 5.22 32.46
C ILE A 557 34.37 4.95 32.27
N LYS A 558 34.97 5.48 31.18
CA LYS A 558 36.41 5.39 30.93
C LYS A 558 37.24 6.11 32.01
N GLU A 559 36.75 7.25 32.50
CA GLU A 559 37.41 8.03 33.54
C GLU A 559 37.26 7.41 34.95
N THR A 560 36.10 6.83 35.25
CA THR A 560 35.75 6.39 36.61
C THR A 560 36.14 4.95 36.94
N ASN A 561 36.51 4.14 35.93
CA ASN A 561 37.01 2.76 36.07
C ASN A 561 36.19 1.91 37.08
N VAL A 562 34.86 2.11 37.08
CA VAL A 562 33.95 1.55 38.08
C VAL A 562 33.77 0.06 37.82
N GLN A 563 34.16 -0.77 38.79
CA GLN A 563 33.88 -2.21 38.76
C GLN A 563 32.37 -2.42 38.96
N ASN A 564 31.74 -3.25 38.12
CA ASN A 564 30.30 -3.60 38.08
C ASN A 564 29.37 -2.74 37.21
N ILE A 565 29.88 -1.84 36.35
CA ILE A 565 29.06 -1.16 35.32
C ILE A 565 29.51 -1.65 33.94
N GLU A 566 28.56 -1.86 33.03
CA GLU A 566 28.83 -2.31 31.66
C GLU A 566 29.71 -1.27 30.94
N LEU A 567 30.88 -1.73 30.48
CA LEU A 567 31.92 -0.90 29.89
C LEU A 567 31.62 -0.60 28.41
N ASP A 568 31.67 0.68 28.05
CA ASP A 568 31.61 1.26 26.70
C ASP A 568 30.48 0.73 25.80
N LEU A 569 29.37 1.47 25.76
CA LEU A 569 28.20 1.09 24.97
C LEU A 569 28.38 1.51 23.50
N PRO A 570 28.23 0.61 22.52
CA PRO A 570 28.38 0.96 21.11
C PRO A 570 27.19 1.79 20.61
N GLN A 571 27.40 2.60 19.57
CA GLN A 571 26.28 3.15 18.80
C GLN A 571 25.61 2.03 18.01
N ILE A 572 24.29 2.10 17.84
CA ILE A 572 23.52 1.10 17.09
C ILE A 572 22.93 1.78 15.86
N VAL A 573 23.15 1.20 14.68
CA VAL A 573 22.50 1.65 13.43
C VAL A 573 21.60 0.54 12.93
N VAL A 574 20.31 0.84 12.82
CA VAL A 574 19.28 -0.03 12.26
C VAL A 574 19.05 0.39 10.82
N VAL A 575 19.31 -0.51 9.87
CA VAL A 575 19.11 -0.28 8.44
C VAL A 575 17.96 -1.15 7.97
N VAL A 576 16.92 -0.51 7.42
CA VAL A 576 15.78 -1.16 6.78
C VAL A 576 15.91 -0.96 5.28
N ASN A 577 16.10 -2.04 4.53
CA ASN A 577 16.28 -2.00 3.08
C ASN A 577 15.02 -1.55 2.33
N GLU A 578 13.86 -2.06 2.78
CA GLU A 578 12.57 -1.75 2.17
C GLU A 578 11.51 -1.62 3.29
N LEU A 579 11.19 -0.38 3.64
CA LEU A 579 10.24 -0.03 4.69
C LEU A 579 8.84 -0.53 4.34
N ALA A 580 8.47 -0.52 3.05
CA ALA A 580 7.16 -0.98 2.62
C ALA A 580 6.93 -2.46 2.97
N ASP A 581 7.97 -3.30 2.81
CA ASP A 581 7.93 -4.72 3.14
C ASP A 581 7.78 -4.95 4.64
N VAL A 582 8.36 -4.06 5.46
CA VAL A 582 8.20 -4.11 6.90
C VAL A 582 6.77 -3.72 7.30
N MET A 583 6.17 -2.73 6.63
CA MET A 583 4.83 -2.19 6.97
C MET A 583 3.64 -3.05 6.48
N GLN A 584 3.84 -4.11 5.67
CA GLN A 584 2.74 -4.83 4.99
C GLN A 584 1.66 -5.41 5.94
N LYS A 585 2.04 -5.91 7.12
CA LYS A 585 1.08 -6.56 8.04
C LYS A 585 0.51 -5.65 9.11
N ASP A 586 1.33 -4.77 9.68
CA ASP A 586 0.94 -3.95 10.84
C ASP A 586 1.56 -2.56 10.74
N SER A 587 1.19 -1.84 9.67
CA SER A 587 1.72 -0.53 9.31
C SER A 587 1.60 0.47 10.47
N LYS A 588 0.42 0.53 11.12
CA LYS A 588 0.17 1.43 12.24
C LYS A 588 1.10 1.17 13.42
N LYS A 589 1.29 -0.09 13.82
CA LYS A 589 2.17 -0.42 14.95
C LYS A 589 3.63 -0.09 14.63
N ILE A 590 4.09 -0.44 13.44
CA ILE A 590 5.47 -0.21 13.01
C ILE A 590 5.76 1.28 12.87
N GLU A 591 4.84 2.04 12.28
CA GLU A 591 4.92 3.50 12.19
C GLU A 591 5.06 4.13 13.57
N LYS A 592 4.25 3.70 14.55
CA LYS A 592 4.35 4.18 15.93
C LYS A 592 5.70 3.85 16.56
N MET A 593 6.22 2.63 16.36
CA MET A 593 7.53 2.23 16.88
C MET A 593 8.68 3.04 16.26
N ILE A 594 8.64 3.24 14.94
CA ILE A 594 9.62 4.05 14.21
C ILE A 594 9.57 5.50 14.70
N SER A 595 8.37 6.07 14.82
CA SER A 595 8.19 7.44 15.31
C SER A 595 8.71 7.60 16.74
N TYR A 596 8.40 6.65 17.63
CA TYR A 596 8.86 6.66 19.01
C TYR A 596 10.39 6.59 19.12
N LEU A 597 11.02 5.69 18.36
CA LEU A 597 12.48 5.62 18.26
C LEU A 597 13.05 6.92 17.68
N ALA A 598 12.46 7.44 16.60
CA ALA A 598 12.96 8.65 15.95
C ALA A 598 12.94 9.88 16.87
N GLN A 599 11.94 9.99 17.75
CA GLN A 599 11.83 11.07 18.72
C GLN A 599 12.85 10.97 19.85
N LYS A 600 13.08 9.75 20.37
CA LYS A 600 13.79 9.59 21.66
C LYS A 600 15.15 8.94 21.55
N SER A 601 15.52 8.30 20.45
CA SER A 601 16.69 7.39 20.45
C SER A 601 18.04 8.04 20.16
N ARG A 602 18.06 9.29 19.67
CA ARG A 602 19.28 10.07 19.37
C ARG A 602 20.29 10.08 20.52
N ALA A 603 19.86 10.42 21.74
CA ALA A 603 20.79 10.55 22.86
C ALA A 603 21.25 9.18 23.41
N ALA A 604 20.44 8.14 23.21
CA ALA A 604 20.79 6.73 23.46
C ALA A 604 21.78 6.17 22.43
N GLY A 605 22.02 6.89 21.32
CA GLY A 605 22.93 6.50 20.24
C GLY A 605 22.40 5.31 19.43
N ILE A 606 21.09 5.28 19.22
CA ILE A 606 20.43 4.36 18.27
C ILE A 606 19.94 5.22 17.10
N HIS A 607 20.25 4.79 15.89
CA HIS A 607 20.01 5.53 14.66
C HIS A 607 19.23 4.67 13.66
N LEU A 608 18.36 5.29 12.87
CA LEU A 608 17.53 4.59 11.88
C LEU A 608 17.92 5.05 10.48
N VAL A 609 18.16 4.12 9.57
CA VAL A 609 18.29 4.36 8.14
C VAL A 609 17.19 3.58 7.46
N LEU A 610 16.16 4.28 7.00
CA LEU A 610 14.97 3.67 6.41
C LEU A 610 15.00 3.92 4.91
N ALA A 611 14.93 2.86 4.12
CA ALA A 611 14.87 2.95 2.67
C ALA A 611 13.53 2.40 2.15
N THR A 612 12.98 2.97 1.08
CA THR A 612 11.78 2.47 0.40
C THR A 612 11.81 2.76 -1.09
N GLN A 613 11.32 1.82 -1.91
CA GLN A 613 11.02 2.05 -3.33
C GLN A 613 9.53 2.30 -3.56
N ASN A 614 8.71 2.08 -2.53
CA ASN A 614 7.28 2.37 -2.56
C ASN A 614 7.04 3.82 -2.15
N LEU A 615 6.73 4.65 -3.15
CA LEU A 615 6.50 6.08 -3.02
C LEU A 615 5.01 6.38 -2.79
N SER A 616 4.46 5.87 -1.69
CA SER A 616 3.08 6.12 -1.29
C SER A 616 2.98 6.84 0.06
N LYS A 617 1.95 7.67 0.23
CA LYS A 617 1.64 8.38 1.49
C LYS A 617 1.39 7.43 2.68
N ASN A 618 1.10 6.16 2.41
CA ASN A 618 0.90 5.14 3.44
C ASN A 618 2.21 4.55 3.98
N ILE A 619 3.32 4.67 3.23
CA ILE A 619 4.66 4.23 3.64
C ILE A 619 5.49 5.41 4.11
N ILE A 620 5.49 6.50 3.35
CA ILE A 620 6.12 7.78 3.72
C ILE A 620 5.04 8.67 4.33
N THR A 621 4.64 8.35 5.55
CA THR A 621 3.59 9.09 6.26
C THR A 621 4.12 10.41 6.81
N GLU A 622 3.20 11.34 7.10
CA GLU A 622 3.56 12.60 7.75
C GLU A 622 4.19 12.39 9.14
N ARG A 623 3.77 11.36 9.90
CA ARG A 623 4.42 11.04 11.19
C ARG A 623 5.87 10.62 11.01
N ILE A 624 6.19 9.85 9.98
CA ILE A 624 7.58 9.46 9.69
C ILE A 624 8.39 10.68 9.26
N LYS A 625 7.86 11.50 8.33
CA LYS A 625 8.53 12.73 7.87
C LYS A 625 8.79 13.72 9.00
N ALA A 626 7.82 13.94 9.88
CA ALA A 626 7.93 14.87 11.00
C ALA A 626 9.06 14.49 11.98
N ASN A 627 9.31 13.19 12.15
CA ASN A 627 10.34 12.69 13.08
C ASN A 627 11.70 12.40 12.40
N ILE A 628 11.74 12.34 11.06
CA ILE A 628 12.94 12.06 10.26
C ILE A 628 13.16 13.22 9.26
N PRO A 629 13.79 14.32 9.70
CA PRO A 629 13.97 15.52 8.88
C PRO A 629 15.09 15.39 7.84
N SER A 630 16.01 14.44 8.00
CA SER A 630 17.08 14.21 7.01
C SER A 630 16.65 13.17 6.00
N ARG A 631 16.68 13.55 4.72
CA ARG A 631 16.05 12.78 3.64
C ARG A 631 16.90 12.76 2.39
N ILE A 632 16.83 11.66 1.66
CA ILE A 632 17.47 11.49 0.36
C ILE A 632 16.40 11.02 -0.62
N ALA A 633 16.17 11.80 -1.68
CA ALA A 633 15.42 11.34 -2.84
C ALA A 633 16.41 10.98 -3.96
N LEU A 634 16.38 9.71 -4.37
CA LEU A 634 16.97 9.29 -5.63
C LEU A 634 15.99 9.60 -6.77
N LYS A 635 16.35 9.25 -8.00
CA LYS A 635 15.47 9.46 -9.16
C LYS A 635 14.06 8.91 -8.92
N VAL A 636 13.06 9.75 -9.16
CA VAL A 636 11.62 9.42 -9.15
C VAL A 636 11.00 9.72 -10.51
N ASP A 637 9.77 9.28 -10.74
CA ASP A 637 9.11 9.42 -12.05
C ASP A 637 8.34 10.74 -12.18
N HIS A 638 7.83 11.29 -11.07
CA HIS A 638 6.99 12.49 -11.05
C HIS A 638 7.31 13.43 -9.90
N HIS A 639 7.10 14.74 -10.09
CA HIS A 639 7.33 15.77 -9.07
C HIS A 639 6.54 15.51 -7.77
N ILE A 640 5.31 14.97 -7.86
CA ILE A 640 4.50 14.58 -6.69
C ILE A 640 5.26 13.59 -5.79
N GLN A 641 6.03 12.68 -6.38
CA GLN A 641 6.85 11.73 -5.64
C GLN A 641 8.09 12.40 -5.03
N SER A 642 8.66 13.41 -5.69
CA SER A 642 9.73 14.25 -5.12
C SER A 642 9.22 15.00 -3.90
N CYS A 643 8.08 15.69 -4.04
CA CYS A 643 7.39 16.39 -2.96
C CYS A 643 7.04 15.45 -1.80
N LEU A 644 6.59 14.23 -2.08
CA LEU A 644 6.30 13.25 -1.04
C LEU A 644 7.55 12.92 -0.18
N ILE A 645 8.75 12.90 -0.76
CA ILE A 645 9.98 12.54 -0.05
C ILE A 645 10.62 13.76 0.60
N LEU A 646 10.77 14.87 -0.13
CA LEU A 646 11.59 16.01 0.25
C LEU A 646 10.78 17.23 0.71
N ASP A 647 9.47 17.25 0.48
CA ASP A 647 8.66 18.47 0.52
C ASP A 647 9.15 19.53 -0.51
N HIS A 648 9.89 19.07 -1.55
CA HIS A 648 10.44 19.86 -2.64
C HIS A 648 10.42 19.08 -3.97
N ASP A 649 10.31 19.79 -5.08
CA ASP A 649 10.47 19.26 -6.43
C ASP A 649 11.93 19.00 -6.80
N GLY A 650 12.16 18.32 -7.92
CA GLY A 650 13.47 18.20 -8.57
C GLY A 650 14.05 16.80 -8.61
N ALA A 651 13.57 15.84 -7.82
CA ALA A 651 14.06 14.46 -7.87
C ALA A 651 13.65 13.74 -9.17
N GLU A 652 12.57 14.18 -9.81
CA GLU A 652 12.11 13.72 -11.12
C GLU A 652 13.05 14.12 -12.26
N ASN A 653 13.79 15.21 -12.07
CA ASN A 653 14.75 15.73 -13.06
C ASN A 653 16.13 15.06 -12.95
N LEU A 654 16.31 14.13 -12.01
CA LEU A 654 17.58 13.41 -11.86
C LEU A 654 17.85 12.52 -13.08
N SER A 655 18.99 12.77 -13.72
CA SER A 655 19.29 12.22 -15.04
C SER A 655 19.95 10.85 -14.96
N ALA A 656 20.89 10.65 -14.02
CA ALA A 656 21.68 9.42 -13.91
C ALA A 656 21.26 8.52 -12.73
N GLN A 657 21.48 7.22 -12.86
CA GLN A 657 21.25 6.28 -11.77
C GLN A 657 22.26 6.51 -10.64
N GLY A 658 21.78 6.59 -9.40
CA GLY A 658 22.60 6.89 -8.22
C GLY A 658 22.79 8.39 -7.97
N ASP A 659 22.29 9.26 -8.84
CA ASP A 659 22.13 10.67 -8.50
C ASP A 659 20.98 10.84 -7.51
N MET A 660 21.13 11.81 -6.60
CA MET A 660 20.18 12.06 -5.53
C MET A 660 20.12 13.54 -5.16
N LEU A 661 18.99 13.94 -4.60
CA LEU A 661 18.80 15.15 -3.84
C LEU A 661 18.86 14.83 -2.35
N PHE A 662 19.76 15.49 -1.63
CA PHE A 662 20.00 15.29 -0.21
C PHE A 662 19.54 16.49 0.60
N LEU A 663 18.53 16.29 1.45
CA LEU A 663 18.10 17.23 2.46
C LEU A 663 18.81 16.92 3.78
N GLY A 664 19.90 17.64 4.03
CA GLY A 664 20.73 17.49 5.22
C GLY A 664 20.13 18.12 6.48
N PRO A 665 20.69 17.80 7.67
CA PRO A 665 20.17 18.30 8.94
C PRO A 665 20.26 19.84 9.01
N GLY A 666 19.11 20.48 9.26
CA GLY A 666 19.00 21.94 9.37
C GLY A 666 19.12 22.69 8.04
N LYS A 667 19.12 21.98 6.90
CA LYS A 667 18.98 22.59 5.58
C LYS A 667 17.50 22.75 5.24
N VAL A 668 17.18 23.86 4.59
CA VAL A 668 15.84 24.10 4.02
C VAL A 668 15.77 23.50 2.63
N GLU A 669 16.78 23.75 1.79
CA GLU A 669 16.80 23.26 0.42
C GLU A 669 17.64 21.97 0.26
N PRO A 670 17.19 21.02 -0.59
CA PRO A 670 17.97 19.84 -0.92
C PRO A 670 19.17 20.21 -1.81
N GLU A 671 20.30 19.53 -1.59
CA GLU A 671 21.48 19.66 -2.46
C GLU A 671 21.62 18.45 -3.37
N TYR A 672 21.96 18.68 -4.63
CA TYR A 672 22.29 17.60 -5.55
C TYR A 672 23.60 16.90 -5.17
N VAL A 673 23.58 15.58 -5.19
CA VAL A 673 24.73 14.72 -4.95
C VAL A 673 24.73 13.57 -5.96
N SER A 674 25.83 13.39 -6.65
CA SER A 674 26.08 12.19 -7.45
C SER A 674 26.65 11.10 -6.56
N GLY A 675 25.89 10.02 -6.38
CA GLY A 675 26.17 8.98 -5.41
C GLY A 675 27.40 8.14 -5.72
N ALA A 676 27.98 7.58 -4.67
CA ALA A 676 29.05 6.61 -4.80
C ALA A 676 28.54 5.29 -5.39
N PHE A 677 29.33 4.72 -6.29
CA PHE A 677 29.15 3.37 -6.78
C PHE A 677 30.07 2.40 -6.04
N VAL A 678 29.54 1.24 -5.68
CA VAL A 678 30.29 0.13 -5.10
C VAL A 678 29.90 -1.16 -5.79
N SER A 679 30.88 -1.94 -6.21
CA SER A 679 30.63 -3.25 -6.82
C SER A 679 30.39 -4.34 -5.78
N THR A 680 29.62 -5.36 -6.14
CA THR A 680 29.38 -6.54 -5.29
C THR A 680 30.68 -7.25 -4.88
N ASP A 681 31.69 -7.26 -5.76
CA ASP A 681 32.99 -7.85 -5.45
C ASP A 681 33.73 -7.09 -4.35
N GLU A 682 33.63 -5.76 -4.31
CA GLU A 682 34.21 -4.94 -3.23
C GLU A 682 33.49 -5.19 -1.91
N ILE A 683 32.15 -5.27 -1.94
CA ILE A 683 31.34 -5.61 -0.75
C ILE A 683 31.80 -6.96 -0.18
N ASN A 684 31.86 -7.99 -1.02
CA ASN A 684 32.25 -9.34 -0.59
C ASN A 684 33.66 -9.36 0.00
N ARG A 685 34.63 -8.71 -0.65
CA ARG A 685 36.02 -8.63 -0.15
C ARG A 685 36.08 -7.98 1.23
N ILE A 686 35.38 -6.87 1.45
CA ILE A 686 35.39 -6.17 2.74
C ILE A 686 34.72 -7.02 3.82
N CYS A 687 33.56 -7.60 3.52
CA CYS A 687 32.85 -8.49 4.45
C CYS A 687 33.67 -9.74 4.80
N ASP A 688 34.37 -10.34 3.84
CA ASP A 688 35.22 -11.51 4.06
C ASP A 688 36.41 -11.21 4.98
N VAL A 689 37.05 -10.05 4.82
CA VAL A 689 38.11 -9.61 5.75
C VAL A 689 37.56 -9.51 7.17
N TRP A 690 36.40 -8.88 7.34
CA TRP A 690 35.78 -8.75 8.66
C TRP A 690 35.38 -10.10 9.28
N ARG A 691 34.83 -11.03 8.48
CA ARG A 691 34.51 -12.40 8.90
C ARG A 691 35.74 -13.20 9.33
N GLN A 692 36.90 -12.95 8.70
CA GLN A 692 38.16 -13.58 9.08
C GLN A 692 38.72 -12.99 10.39
N CYS A 693 38.49 -11.70 10.65
CA CYS A 693 38.97 -11.03 11.86
C CYS A 693 38.22 -11.47 13.12
N ALA A 694 36.89 -11.62 13.06
CA ALA A 694 36.08 -12.00 14.22
C ALA A 694 34.74 -12.64 13.84
N LYS A 695 34.21 -13.47 14.74
CA LYS A 695 32.85 -14.02 14.64
C LYS A 695 31.81 -13.03 15.17
N PRO A 696 30.59 -13.05 14.63
CA PRO A 696 29.50 -12.23 15.15
C PRO A 696 29.09 -12.68 16.55
N GLN A 697 28.78 -11.71 17.40
CA GLN A 697 28.23 -11.94 18.74
C GLN A 697 26.75 -11.61 18.73
N TYR A 698 25.94 -12.56 18.24
CA TYR A 698 24.50 -12.37 18.14
C TYR A 698 23.81 -12.39 19.50
N ILE A 699 22.92 -11.43 19.72
CA ILE A 699 22.04 -11.38 20.90
C ILE A 699 20.78 -12.17 20.58
N LYS A 700 20.70 -13.43 21.02
CA LYS A 700 19.55 -14.31 20.74
C LYS A 700 18.20 -13.71 21.16
N ALA A 701 18.20 -12.92 22.23
CA ALA A 701 17.00 -12.25 22.74
C ALA A 701 16.36 -11.26 21.75
N LEU A 702 17.08 -10.80 20.71
CA LEU A 702 16.51 -9.97 19.64
C LEU A 702 15.42 -10.69 18.82
N LEU A 703 15.51 -12.02 18.72
CA LEU A 703 14.64 -12.85 17.87
C LEU A 703 13.65 -13.70 18.68
N GLU A 704 13.80 -13.75 20.01
CA GLU A 704 12.94 -14.53 20.89
C GLU A 704 11.76 -13.70 21.42
N SER A 705 10.53 -14.13 21.13
CA SER A 705 9.29 -13.45 21.56
C SER A 705 9.01 -13.49 23.08
N TYR A 706 9.82 -14.19 23.87
CA TYR A 706 9.41 -14.71 25.19
C TYR A 706 9.89 -13.92 26.42
N ARG A 707 10.49 -12.73 26.27
CA ARG A 707 10.98 -11.96 27.44
C ARG A 707 10.64 -10.48 27.49
N LEU A 708 10.10 -9.93 26.41
CA LEU A 708 9.67 -8.54 26.38
C LEU A 708 8.14 -8.59 26.37
N ASN A 709 7.52 -8.13 27.46
CA ASN A 709 6.08 -7.85 27.41
C ASN A 709 5.84 -6.97 26.18
N PRO A 710 4.83 -7.26 25.33
CA PRO A 710 4.54 -6.42 24.18
C PRO A 710 4.45 -4.97 24.67
N PHE A 711 5.35 -4.11 24.20
CA PHE A 711 5.32 -2.70 24.56
C PHE A 711 4.00 -2.15 24.01
N ASP A 712 3.08 -1.83 24.91
CA ASP A 712 1.72 -1.45 24.54
C ASP A 712 1.68 0.05 24.25
N ILE A 713 2.01 0.39 23.00
CA ILE A 713 2.07 1.77 22.51
C ILE A 713 0.68 2.45 22.56
N SER A 714 -0.39 1.69 22.79
CA SER A 714 -1.74 2.22 23.00
C SER A 714 -1.86 3.13 24.22
N SER A 715 -0.96 2.99 25.20
CA SER A 715 -0.91 3.83 26.42
C SER A 715 -0.23 5.20 26.23
N TYR A 716 0.45 5.43 25.11
CA TYR A 716 1.30 6.61 24.89
C TYR A 716 0.81 7.55 23.77
N ASP A 717 -0.36 7.31 23.17
CA ASP A 717 -0.86 8.04 21.97
C ASP A 717 -2.13 8.87 22.24
N ASP A 718 -2.26 9.47 23.43
CA ASP A 718 -3.04 10.70 23.59
C ASP A 718 -2.16 11.74 24.28
N GLY A 719 -1.80 12.78 23.54
CA GLY A 719 -1.11 13.97 24.02
C GLY A 719 -1.97 14.84 24.93
N TYR A 720 -2.47 14.26 26.01
CA TYR A 720 -2.71 14.93 27.28
C TYR A 720 -2.15 13.99 28.33
N ASP A 721 -0.93 14.28 28.82
CA ASP A 721 -0.58 13.85 30.17
C ASP A 721 -1.80 14.19 31.04
N ILE A 722 -2.33 13.22 31.80
CA ILE A 722 -3.27 13.56 32.85
C ILE A 722 -2.49 14.53 33.73
N ASP A 723 -2.85 15.81 33.66
CA ASP A 723 -2.19 16.86 34.41
C ASP A 723 -2.05 16.37 35.85
N ALA A 724 -0.81 16.30 36.35
CA ALA A 724 -0.54 15.75 37.67
C ALA A 724 -1.34 16.52 38.74
N ASP A 725 -1.63 17.81 38.50
CA ASP A 725 -2.50 18.62 39.34
C ASP A 725 -3.97 18.17 39.24
N LEU A 726 -4.46 17.81 38.05
CA LEU A 726 -5.81 17.27 37.86
C LEU A 726 -5.97 15.89 38.52
N LEU A 727 -5.00 15.00 38.37
CA LEU A 727 -4.99 13.69 39.05
C LEU A 727 -5.04 13.89 40.57
N TYR A 728 -4.18 14.76 41.10
CA TYR A 728 -4.15 15.08 42.52
C TYR A 728 -5.47 15.67 43.02
N GLN A 729 -6.09 16.59 42.27
CA GLN A 729 -7.39 17.17 42.60
C GLN A 729 -8.52 16.13 42.59
N CYS A 730 -8.54 15.25 41.58
CA CYS A 730 -9.50 14.16 41.50
C CYS A 730 -9.33 13.18 42.67
N THR A 731 -8.09 12.81 43.01
CA THR A 731 -7.77 11.94 44.14
C THR A 731 -8.26 12.55 45.45
N LEU A 732 -7.99 13.84 45.68
CA LEU A 732 -8.48 14.55 46.86
C LEU A 732 -10.01 14.59 46.92
N PHE A 733 -10.68 14.78 45.79
CA PHE A 733 -12.14 14.76 45.73
C PHE A 733 -12.72 13.38 46.08
N VAL A 734 -12.14 12.32 45.54
CA VAL A 734 -12.53 10.93 45.81
C VAL A 734 -12.33 10.61 47.30
N LEU A 735 -11.18 10.95 47.87
CA LEU A 735 -10.89 10.75 49.29
C LEU A 735 -11.85 11.54 50.21
N LYS A 736 -12.22 12.77 49.84
CA LYS A 736 -13.15 13.62 50.61
C LYS A 736 -14.59 13.15 50.53
N THR A 737 -15.08 12.84 49.33
CA THR A 737 -16.49 12.56 49.08
C THR A 737 -16.84 11.08 49.23
N ARG A 738 -15.83 10.20 49.25
CA ARG A 738 -15.98 8.74 49.25
C ARG A 738 -16.82 8.22 48.06
N LYS A 739 -16.89 9.00 46.98
CA LYS A 739 -17.58 8.62 45.73
C LYS A 739 -16.53 8.26 44.68
N VAL A 740 -16.52 7.00 44.29
CA VAL A 740 -15.62 6.47 43.27
C VAL A 740 -16.44 6.04 42.05
N SER A 741 -16.74 6.98 41.14
CA SER A 741 -17.37 6.65 39.86
C SER A 741 -16.93 7.60 38.76
N VAL A 742 -16.85 7.10 37.53
CA VAL A 742 -16.51 7.89 36.33
C VAL A 742 -17.43 9.11 36.23
N SER A 743 -18.75 8.89 36.38
CA SER A 743 -19.76 9.93 36.37
C SER A 743 -19.57 11.03 37.43
N SER A 744 -19.03 10.68 38.61
CA SER A 744 -18.80 11.67 39.68
C SER A 744 -17.66 12.63 39.33
N LEU A 745 -16.60 12.13 38.68
CA LEU A 745 -15.49 12.96 38.20
C LEU A 745 -15.90 13.80 36.99
N GLN A 746 -16.71 13.25 36.07
CA GLN A 746 -17.26 14.00 34.94
C GLN A 746 -18.08 15.20 35.39
N HIS A 747 -19.00 15.02 36.35
CA HIS A 747 -19.84 16.11 36.84
C HIS A 747 -19.07 17.15 37.65
N GLN A 748 -18.08 16.73 38.44
CA GLN A 748 -17.35 17.63 39.33
C GLN A 748 -16.28 18.45 38.60
N PHE A 749 -15.59 17.84 37.64
CA PHE A 749 -14.42 18.42 36.97
C PHE A 749 -14.65 18.70 35.47
N GLY A 750 -15.85 18.46 34.95
CA GLY A 750 -16.18 18.70 33.54
C GLY A 750 -15.47 17.76 32.56
N LEU A 751 -15.04 16.58 33.03
CA LEU A 751 -14.20 15.67 32.27
C LEU A 751 -15.03 14.85 31.25
N GLY A 752 -14.42 14.55 30.10
CA GLY A 752 -14.93 13.54 29.17
C GLY A 752 -14.91 12.14 29.79
N TYR A 753 -15.77 11.23 29.31
CA TYR A 753 -15.91 9.87 29.87
C TYR A 753 -14.56 9.12 29.86
N THR A 754 -13.85 9.14 28.74
CA THR A 754 -12.56 8.46 28.56
C THR A 754 -11.50 8.98 29.51
N GLN A 755 -11.46 10.30 29.75
CA GLN A 755 -10.50 10.94 30.66
C GLN A 755 -10.82 10.62 32.12
N ALA A 756 -12.09 10.67 32.51
CA ALA A 756 -12.53 10.29 33.86
C ALA A 756 -12.32 8.80 34.16
N ALA A 757 -12.48 7.92 33.16
CA ALA A 757 -12.18 6.50 33.29
C ALA A 757 -10.68 6.26 33.51
N ARG A 758 -9.82 6.86 32.67
CA ARG A 758 -8.35 6.76 32.82
C ARG A 758 -7.84 7.25 34.18
N ILE A 759 -8.43 8.33 34.71
CA ILE A 759 -8.07 8.85 36.04
C ILE A 759 -8.42 7.83 37.14
N ILE A 760 -9.53 7.11 37.02
CA ILE A 760 -9.92 6.06 37.98
C ILE A 760 -9.03 4.82 37.83
N ASP A 761 -8.68 4.43 36.60
CA ASP A 761 -7.79 3.31 36.34
C ASP A 761 -6.38 3.62 36.89
N GLN A 762 -5.89 4.86 36.74
CA GLN A 762 -4.62 5.29 37.35
C GLN A 762 -4.69 5.27 38.89
N MET A 763 -5.82 5.64 39.50
CA MET A 763 -6.01 5.51 40.95
C MET A 763 -6.07 4.04 41.42
N GLU A 764 -6.50 3.12 40.55
CA GLU A 764 -6.46 1.67 40.81
C GLU A 764 -5.01 1.15 40.74
N ASP A 765 -4.27 1.53 39.71
CA ASP A 765 -2.85 1.19 39.54
C ASP A 765 -1.97 1.75 40.68
N ASP A 766 -2.30 2.95 41.17
CA ASP A 766 -1.62 3.59 42.31
C ASP A 766 -2.08 3.02 43.68
N GLU A 767 -2.90 1.97 43.69
CA GLU A 767 -3.47 1.31 44.88
C GLU A 767 -4.28 2.27 45.79
N ILE A 768 -4.83 3.35 45.25
CA ILE A 768 -5.69 4.30 45.98
C ILE A 768 -7.13 3.77 46.04
N VAL A 769 -7.55 3.09 44.97
CA VAL A 769 -8.90 2.59 44.74
C VAL A 769 -8.83 1.10 44.40
N SER A 770 -9.84 0.32 44.82
CA SER A 770 -9.90 -1.10 44.51
C SER A 770 -10.32 -1.36 43.06
N PRO A 771 -10.02 -2.57 42.54
CA PRO A 771 -10.70 -3.10 41.38
C PRO A 771 -12.22 -3.06 41.57
N MET A 772 -12.94 -3.01 40.45
CA MET A 772 -14.40 -2.99 40.47
C MET A 772 -14.95 -4.34 40.97
N ASP A 773 -15.85 -4.30 41.96
CA ASP A 773 -16.53 -5.48 42.47
C ASP A 773 -17.62 -5.99 41.51
N ALA A 774 -18.21 -7.14 41.85
CA ALA A 774 -19.28 -7.76 41.05
C ALA A 774 -20.55 -6.89 40.92
N ASP A 775 -20.72 -5.89 41.81
CA ASP A 775 -21.84 -4.95 41.82
C ASP A 775 -21.47 -3.61 41.15
N GLY A 776 -20.29 -3.51 40.52
CA GLY A 776 -19.83 -2.31 39.81
C GLY A 776 -19.29 -1.20 40.72
N LYS A 777 -19.02 -1.48 41.99
CA LYS A 777 -18.50 -0.51 42.97
C LYS A 777 -17.00 -0.68 43.17
N ARG A 778 -16.36 0.43 43.53
CA ARG A 778 -14.92 0.50 43.85
C ARG A 778 -14.76 1.04 45.27
N GLU A 779 -13.91 0.41 46.07
CA GLU A 779 -13.58 0.84 47.44
C GLU A 779 -12.32 1.71 47.45
N ILE A 780 -12.14 2.52 48.48
CA ILE A 780 -10.92 3.33 48.66
C ILE A 780 -9.99 2.58 49.62
N LEU A 781 -8.75 2.35 49.19
CA LEU A 781 -7.78 1.46 49.88
C LEU A 781 -6.86 2.19 50.87
N VAL A 782 -6.85 3.53 50.87
CA VAL A 782 -5.92 4.39 51.65
C VAL A 782 -6.59 5.11 52.81
#